data_AF-A0A7I9V204-F1
#
_entry.id   AF-A0A7I9V204-F1
#
_cell.length_a   1.000
_cell.length_b   1.000
_cell.length_c   1.000
_cell.angle_alpha   90.00
_cell.angle_beta   90.00
_cell.angle_gamma   90.00
#
_symmetry.space_group_name_H-M   'P 1'
#
loop_
_entity.id
_entity.type
_entity.pdbx_description
1 polymer ?
#
loop_
_entity_poly.entity_id
_entity_poly.type
_entity_poly.pdbx_seq_one_letter_code
_entity_poly.pdbx_strand_id
1 'polypeptide(L)'
;MARWFAVVALAVLLAPLGLLLGAAHAEPADGDAAVSRFASCVAGQKNGQVLFLMDESLSLQKSDATAARVAAAKELARQLRMVAERDGTRLDLSVAAFADGYRVITDWTELNANSMGAVTAGLDKLGQSNTGRDTDYATALANAASALAAKRRPDAAAGCQMIVWFTDGALDFDYQNRGRVDKEFAPGQQLTSPADRDAMKKAAEQSICRPGGIADQLRSAGVITVAIGLDAQSRASDFDLLQAIATGKSDGGRTCGSITQPVPGAFYRVTDIDELVRAFATIGGGAGVETKRGACPNNRVCEDAKHRFVLDESVSSVSIIADATTTGLIPVLVAPDGSEHRLETGKPGKVDIAGTAVSYSSPSPKSVSIEMAAADAKKWRGVWALVFVSPDQTVSAQTQSNIRIYGDLAPAWPAYGNYKLRAGDKLAQFNFVVTNKSNQTVAVEALPGTVSFDAGLVTRGGQTVTIARNLPKNKVTQTQTADLSKVAPGPAMLRMKLAVTTAPARDSRGKLVPGTPLVPKGVDLPVTINPPAGYPQVASRVDFGTVTGSGEATVDLEFHGPGCVWVAPQGATKVEASPSGTDGLNVTSTATSAKNCASDPGAGEQGKLPLTLHVPNQGRGDVGGTVTVMVAKADGQGEPRAMQVQFSATLAKQQDAANTLLGILAALILGPLVPLGLAYLAKWWTARIPARSLRAEVIPVTISGSSVLRDGEPFAFRDNDLVRMVPGTAAPTRHLAIDGISLDTRVGRSPFGTGYVVASAPGMIGAAGKTGDSVGPAPDARLPLNVHNRWFVLHNPGGPADRADVVVLVGDDAGSVTLERFSEEITESVGTVVATLRQQAGAPAATGESPDPFGRAGGVPGGDPFAAQPPPPRPGSFGPPQGGPVGPPQSGPPQAGPPQGGPGGPPQAGPGGPPRDYNPFDN
;
A
#
# COMPACT_ATOMS: atom_id res chain seq x y z
N MET A 1 -0.07 25.42 77.98
CA MET A 1 -1.50 25.78 77.78
C MET A 1 -1.68 27.20 78.27
N ALA A 2 -2.36 28.14 77.63
CA ALA A 2 -3.01 28.23 76.33
C ALA A 2 -3.27 29.74 76.17
N ARG A 3 -2.75 30.39 75.13
CA ARG A 3 -3.51 30.77 73.92
C ARG A 3 -4.88 31.35 74.24
N TRP A 4 -5.05 32.66 73.98
CA TRP A 4 -6.19 33.27 73.27
C TRP A 4 -5.99 34.82 73.20
N PHE A 5 -6.13 35.38 72.00
CA PHE A 5 -6.42 36.78 71.64
C PHE A 5 -5.42 37.93 71.93
N ALA A 6 -4.65 38.26 70.89
CA ALA A 6 -4.42 39.62 70.33
C ALA A 6 -3.56 39.38 69.06
N VAL A 7 -3.90 39.83 67.86
CA VAL A 7 -3.75 41.22 67.41
C VAL A 7 -4.63 41.43 66.17
N VAL A 8 -5.62 42.32 66.32
CA VAL A 8 -6.23 43.11 65.25
C VAL A 8 -5.52 44.46 65.31
N ALA A 9 -4.61 44.74 64.36
CA ALA A 9 -4.18 46.10 63.97
C ALA A 9 -2.93 46.05 63.06
N LEU A 10 -3.03 45.52 61.83
CA LEU A 10 -2.21 45.98 60.67
C LEU A 10 -2.62 45.28 59.35
N ALA A 11 -3.85 45.46 58.88
CA ALA A 11 -4.26 44.90 57.57
C ALA A 11 -5.22 45.81 56.79
N VAL A 12 -5.05 47.14 56.88
CA VAL A 12 -5.92 48.13 56.20
C VAL A 12 -5.14 49.10 55.29
N LEU A 13 -3.88 48.81 54.94
CA LEU A 13 -3.06 49.80 54.20
C LEU A 13 -2.33 49.34 52.94
N LEU A 14 -2.72 48.22 52.30
CA LEU A 14 -2.17 47.82 50.99
C LEU A 14 -3.25 47.22 50.06
N ALA A 15 -4.19 48.05 49.62
CA ALA A 15 -4.87 47.91 48.34
C ALA A 15 -4.83 49.31 47.70
N PRO A 16 -4.03 49.54 46.65
CA PRO A 16 -4.43 49.13 45.30
C PRO A 16 -3.25 48.76 44.37
N LEU A 17 -3.07 47.49 44.02
CA LEU A 17 -2.11 47.08 42.98
C LEU A 17 -2.49 45.79 42.22
N GLY A 18 -3.77 45.41 42.25
CA GLY A 18 -4.27 44.15 41.68
C GLY A 18 -5.06 44.27 40.37
N LEU A 19 -4.77 45.25 39.50
CA LEU A 19 -5.50 45.46 38.22
C LEU A 19 -4.63 45.32 36.95
N LEU A 20 -3.48 44.66 37.04
CA LEU A 20 -2.66 44.31 35.87
C LEU A 20 -2.15 42.86 35.97
N LEU A 21 -3.06 41.89 36.05
CA LEU A 21 -2.75 40.51 35.70
C LEU A 21 -3.17 40.32 34.24
N GLY A 22 -2.21 40.53 33.34
CA GLY A 22 -2.33 40.05 31.96
C GLY A 22 -2.63 38.56 31.98
N ALA A 23 -3.58 38.13 31.15
CA ALA A 23 -3.89 36.73 30.96
C ALA A 23 -2.60 35.96 30.68
N ALA A 24 -2.13 35.18 31.66
CA ALA A 24 -1.08 34.21 31.46
C ALA A 24 -1.58 33.25 30.39
N HIS A 25 -0.98 33.33 29.20
CA HIS A 25 -1.28 32.40 28.12
C HIS A 25 -0.81 31.02 28.60
N ALA A 26 -1.74 30.08 28.75
CA ALA A 26 -1.39 28.69 28.97
C ALA A 26 -0.49 28.23 27.82
N GLU A 27 0.65 27.62 28.14
CA GLU A 27 1.44 26.93 27.12
C GLU A 27 0.56 25.84 26.49
N PRO A 28 0.53 25.73 25.15
CA PRO A 28 -0.24 24.67 24.49
C PRO A 28 0.28 23.32 24.96
N ALA A 29 -0.62 22.35 25.14
CA ALA A 29 -0.23 20.98 25.46
C ALA A 29 0.75 20.44 24.41
N ASP A 30 1.69 19.59 24.83
CA ASP A 30 2.81 19.11 24.00
C ASP A 30 2.37 18.51 22.64
N GLY A 31 1.18 17.89 22.58
CA GLY A 31 0.59 17.37 21.34
C GLY A 31 0.15 18.45 20.35
N ASP A 32 -0.46 19.53 20.82
CA ASP A 32 -0.88 20.66 19.98
C ASP A 32 0.33 21.37 19.36
N ALA A 33 1.45 21.37 20.07
CA ALA A 33 2.70 21.90 19.57
C ALA A 33 3.20 21.11 18.35
N ALA A 34 3.17 19.77 18.38
CA ALA A 34 3.64 18.94 17.27
C ALA A 34 2.80 19.13 16.00
N VAL A 35 1.47 19.12 16.12
CA VAL A 35 0.60 19.33 14.96
C VAL A 35 0.70 20.75 14.41
N SER A 36 0.83 21.75 15.29
CA SER A 36 1.10 23.13 14.89
C SER A 36 2.39 23.27 14.08
N ARG A 37 3.44 22.47 14.36
CA ARG A 37 4.65 22.44 13.53
C ARG A 37 4.38 21.91 12.12
N PHE A 38 3.58 20.86 11.98
CA PHE A 38 3.18 20.36 10.66
C PHE A 38 2.48 21.46 9.87
N ALA A 39 1.46 22.09 10.48
CA ALA A 39 0.72 23.19 9.86
C ALA A 39 1.63 24.38 9.49
N SER A 40 2.57 24.74 10.36
CA SER A 40 3.54 25.83 10.13
C SER A 40 4.51 25.51 9.00
N CYS A 41 4.98 24.26 8.92
CA CYS A 41 5.81 23.79 7.82
C CYS A 41 5.06 23.88 6.50
N VAL A 42 3.83 23.35 6.43
CA VAL A 42 3.00 23.39 5.22
C VAL A 42 2.68 24.83 4.83
N ALA A 43 2.44 25.72 5.80
CA ALA A 43 2.21 27.14 5.53
C ALA A 43 3.43 27.82 4.87
N GLY A 44 4.64 27.45 5.28
CA GLY A 44 5.90 27.96 4.72
C GLY A 44 6.27 27.33 3.37
N GLN A 45 6.17 26.01 3.23
CA GLN A 45 6.58 25.27 2.03
C GLN A 45 5.48 25.11 0.98
N LYS A 46 4.22 25.42 1.31
CA LYS A 46 3.02 25.28 0.47
C LYS A 46 2.70 23.85 0.00
N ASN A 47 3.39 22.85 0.54
CA ASN A 47 3.20 21.44 0.23
C ASN A 47 3.33 20.59 1.51
N GLY A 48 2.49 19.56 1.66
CA GLY A 48 2.58 18.57 2.72
C GLY A 48 2.10 17.20 2.30
N GLN A 49 2.56 16.17 3.00
CA GLN A 49 2.15 14.78 2.80
C GLN A 49 1.65 14.18 4.11
N VAL A 50 0.48 13.54 4.05
CA VAL A 50 -0.12 12.87 5.20
C VAL A 50 -0.34 11.39 4.84
N LEU A 51 0.08 10.49 5.71
CA LEU A 51 -0.21 9.06 5.60
C LEU A 51 -1.18 8.66 6.71
N PHE A 52 -2.37 8.22 6.35
CA PHE A 52 -3.25 7.52 7.28
C PHE A 52 -2.82 6.06 7.38
N LEU A 53 -2.47 5.64 8.58
CA LEU A 53 -2.11 4.27 8.92
C LEU A 53 -3.24 3.67 9.75
N MET A 54 -4.00 2.76 9.15
CA MET A 54 -5.26 2.25 9.68
C MET A 54 -5.11 0.81 10.16
N ASP A 55 -5.43 0.54 11.41
CA ASP A 55 -5.47 -0.82 11.94
C ASP A 55 -6.63 -1.63 11.29
N GLU A 56 -6.33 -2.88 10.92
CA GLU A 56 -7.30 -3.88 10.44
C GLU A 56 -7.26 -5.20 11.23
N SER A 57 -6.66 -5.18 12.43
CA SER A 57 -6.56 -6.33 13.34
C SER A 57 -7.91 -6.79 13.89
N LEU A 58 -7.93 -8.04 14.37
CA LEU A 58 -9.13 -8.74 14.80
C LEU A 58 -9.79 -8.12 16.04
N SER A 59 -9.02 -7.42 16.89
CA SER A 59 -9.56 -6.76 18.09
C SER A 59 -10.62 -5.71 17.76
N LEU A 60 -10.54 -5.12 16.56
CA LEU A 60 -11.48 -4.11 16.06
C LEU A 60 -12.93 -4.59 15.96
N GLN A 61 -13.16 -5.90 15.88
CA GLN A 61 -14.52 -6.45 15.92
C GLN A 61 -15.26 -6.11 17.22
N LYS A 62 -14.52 -5.86 18.31
CA LYS A 62 -15.08 -5.52 19.62
C LYS A 62 -14.95 -4.04 19.94
N SER A 63 -13.75 -3.48 19.79
CA SER A 63 -13.41 -2.09 20.16
C SER A 63 -13.96 -1.06 19.17
N ASP A 64 -14.12 -1.42 17.89
CA ASP A 64 -14.58 -0.55 16.82
C ASP A 64 -15.64 -1.21 15.91
N ALA A 65 -16.65 -1.81 16.55
CA ALA A 65 -17.71 -2.56 15.87
C ALA A 65 -18.53 -1.72 14.86
N THR A 66 -18.54 -0.39 15.02
CA THR A 66 -19.25 0.54 14.13
C THR A 66 -18.35 1.23 13.11
N ALA A 67 -17.07 0.87 13.04
CA ALA A 67 -16.06 1.50 12.19
C ALA A 67 -15.93 3.03 12.40
N ALA A 68 -15.97 3.47 13.66
CA ALA A 68 -15.69 4.83 14.08
C ALA A 68 -14.35 5.33 13.53
N ARG A 69 -13.33 4.47 13.41
CA ARG A 69 -12.03 4.83 12.78
C ARG A 69 -12.15 5.30 11.33
N VAL A 70 -13.10 4.74 10.58
CA VAL A 70 -13.35 5.10 9.19
C VAL A 70 -14.07 6.44 9.12
N ALA A 71 -15.10 6.65 9.96
CA ALA A 71 -15.80 7.92 10.06
C ALA A 71 -14.83 9.06 10.44
N ALA A 72 -13.95 8.78 11.40
CA ALA A 72 -12.87 9.63 11.87
C ALA A 72 -11.88 10.03 10.76
N ALA A 73 -11.34 9.04 10.06
CA ALA A 73 -10.42 9.29 8.96
C ALA A 73 -11.08 10.10 7.83
N LYS A 74 -12.35 9.83 7.50
CA LYS A 74 -13.10 10.60 6.50
C LYS A 74 -13.27 12.06 6.90
N GLU A 75 -13.64 12.31 8.15
CA GLU A 75 -13.80 13.66 8.67
C GLU A 75 -12.45 14.40 8.70
N LEU A 76 -11.38 13.74 9.13
CA LEU A 76 -10.04 14.33 9.10
C LEU A 76 -9.58 14.65 7.67
N ALA A 77 -9.79 13.75 6.69
CA ALA A 77 -9.48 14.02 5.29
C ALA A 77 -10.27 15.22 4.75
N ARG A 78 -11.56 15.33 5.12
CA ARG A 78 -12.39 16.49 4.77
C ARG A 78 -11.82 17.78 5.35
N GLN A 79 -11.40 17.77 6.61
CA GLN A 79 -10.81 18.93 7.28
C GLN A 79 -9.46 19.32 6.68
N LEU A 80 -8.58 18.36 6.40
CA LEU A 80 -7.30 18.60 5.72
C LEU A 80 -7.50 19.25 4.35
N ARG A 81 -8.47 18.78 3.55
CA ARG A 81 -8.83 19.42 2.28
C ARG A 81 -9.30 20.87 2.47
N MET A 82 -10.17 21.14 3.44
CA MET A 82 -10.63 22.51 3.70
C MET A 82 -9.48 23.43 4.11
N VAL A 83 -8.54 22.93 4.92
CA VAL A 83 -7.32 23.66 5.28
C VAL A 83 -6.46 23.94 4.05
N ALA A 84 -6.26 22.95 3.19
CA ALA A 84 -5.52 23.10 1.94
C ALA A 84 -6.13 24.16 1.02
N GLU A 85 -7.45 24.12 0.80
CA GLU A 85 -8.18 25.08 -0.03
C GLU A 85 -8.15 26.50 0.58
N ARG A 86 -8.37 26.62 1.90
CA ARG A 86 -8.35 27.90 2.60
C ARG A 86 -6.97 28.55 2.55
N ASP A 87 -5.92 27.78 2.79
CA ASP A 87 -4.55 28.29 2.93
C ASP A 87 -3.78 28.33 1.61
N GLY A 88 -4.40 27.86 0.51
CA GLY A 88 -3.79 27.78 -0.81
C GLY A 88 -2.57 26.86 -0.82
N THR A 89 -2.64 25.73 -0.10
CA THR A 89 -1.56 24.75 0.02
C THR A 89 -1.92 23.44 -0.66
N ARG A 90 -0.92 22.70 -1.10
CA ARG A 90 -1.09 21.34 -1.61
C ARG A 90 -0.91 20.35 -0.48
N LEU A 91 -1.88 19.47 -0.27
CA LEU A 91 -1.77 18.34 0.65
C LEU A 91 -2.00 17.04 -0.11
N ASP A 92 -1.01 16.15 -0.12
CA ASP A 92 -1.17 14.80 -0.63
C ASP A 92 -1.51 13.85 0.54
N LEU A 93 -2.52 12.99 0.36
CA LEU A 93 -2.92 11.96 1.32
C LEU A 93 -2.70 10.57 0.73
N SER A 94 -2.13 9.67 1.52
CA SER A 94 -2.14 8.23 1.26
C SER A 94 -2.87 7.52 2.40
N VAL A 95 -3.55 6.41 2.09
CA VAL A 95 -4.22 5.56 3.08
C VAL A 95 -3.63 4.17 2.99
N ALA A 96 -3.13 3.66 4.11
CA ALA A 96 -2.63 2.30 4.23
C ALA A 96 -3.29 1.59 5.43
N ALA A 97 -3.45 0.29 5.32
CA ALA A 97 -3.92 -0.59 6.38
C ALA A 97 -2.79 -1.48 6.89
N PHE A 98 -2.87 -1.90 8.16
CA PHE A 98 -1.93 -2.84 8.75
C PHE A 98 -2.59 -3.81 9.73
N ALA A 99 -2.03 -5.02 9.77
CA ALA A 99 -2.29 -6.05 10.78
C ALA A 99 -1.03 -6.92 10.95
N ASP A 100 -0.99 -8.10 10.32
CA ASP A 100 0.24 -8.89 10.16
C ASP A 100 1.14 -8.39 9.01
N GLY A 101 0.55 -7.65 8.07
CA GLY A 101 1.24 -7.01 6.95
C GLY A 101 0.91 -5.53 6.83
N TYR A 102 1.42 -4.90 5.77
CA TYR A 102 1.12 -3.52 5.39
C TYR A 102 0.56 -3.49 3.97
N ARG A 103 -0.53 -2.76 3.76
CA ARG A 103 -1.21 -2.68 2.45
C ARG A 103 -1.62 -1.26 2.14
N VAL A 104 -1.23 -0.77 0.96
CA VAL A 104 -1.71 0.52 0.45
C VAL A 104 -3.15 0.35 -0.06
N ILE A 105 -4.06 1.18 0.43
CA ILE A 105 -5.48 1.19 0.09
C ILE A 105 -5.77 2.28 -0.95
N THR A 106 -5.21 3.46 -0.70
CA THR A 106 -5.25 4.62 -1.58
C THR A 106 -3.84 5.15 -1.68
N ASP A 107 -3.27 5.14 -2.88
CA ASP A 107 -1.96 5.72 -3.14
C ASP A 107 -2.01 7.25 -3.00
N TRP A 108 -0.84 7.89 -2.97
CA TRP A 108 -0.68 9.32 -2.79
C TRP A 108 -1.55 10.15 -3.74
N THR A 109 -2.56 10.78 -3.16
CA THR A 109 -3.58 11.53 -3.87
C THR A 109 -3.63 12.95 -3.33
N GLU A 110 -3.56 13.96 -4.21
CA GLU A 110 -3.78 15.35 -3.81
C GLU A 110 -5.20 15.54 -3.26
N LEU A 111 -5.35 16.12 -2.07
CA LEU A 111 -6.64 16.41 -1.46
C LEU A 111 -7.28 17.65 -2.06
N ASN A 112 -8.31 17.44 -2.88
CA ASN A 112 -9.15 18.49 -3.47
C ASN A 112 -10.58 17.96 -3.68
N ALA A 113 -11.50 18.82 -4.11
CA ALA A 113 -12.90 18.44 -4.30
C ALA A 113 -13.11 17.21 -5.22
N ASN A 114 -12.23 17.02 -6.23
CA ASN A 114 -12.37 15.94 -7.21
C ASN A 114 -11.85 14.60 -6.68
N SER A 115 -10.86 14.60 -5.80
CA SER A 115 -10.24 13.38 -5.28
C SER A 115 -10.91 12.81 -4.03
N MET A 116 -11.71 13.60 -3.32
CA MET A 116 -12.38 13.17 -2.08
C MET A 116 -13.24 11.93 -2.26
N GLY A 117 -13.88 11.75 -3.44
CA GLY A 117 -14.66 10.55 -3.72
C GLY A 117 -13.81 9.28 -3.68
N ALA A 118 -12.62 9.31 -4.30
CA ALA A 118 -11.69 8.19 -4.32
C ALA A 118 -11.11 7.89 -2.92
N VAL A 119 -10.71 8.93 -2.18
CA VAL A 119 -10.21 8.80 -0.81
C VAL A 119 -11.28 8.18 0.09
N THR A 120 -12.51 8.68 0.01
CA THR A 120 -13.66 8.21 0.80
C THR A 120 -13.98 6.75 0.48
N ALA A 121 -14.02 6.39 -0.80
CA ALA A 121 -14.25 5.02 -1.25
C ALA A 121 -13.13 4.05 -0.79
N GLY A 122 -11.88 4.52 -0.74
CA GLY A 122 -10.77 3.76 -0.15
C GLY A 122 -10.97 3.51 1.33
N LEU A 123 -11.35 4.55 2.09
CA LEU A 123 -11.65 4.44 3.52
C LEU A 123 -12.87 3.54 3.80
N ASP A 124 -13.90 3.57 2.95
CA ASP A 124 -15.08 2.70 3.09
C ASP A 124 -14.74 1.21 3.06
N LYS A 125 -13.77 0.80 2.23
CA LYS A 125 -13.29 -0.59 2.20
C LYS A 125 -12.74 -1.06 3.54
N LEU A 126 -12.26 -0.13 4.37
CA LEU A 126 -11.71 -0.45 5.68
C LEU A 126 -12.78 -0.67 6.74
N GLY A 127 -14.03 -0.28 6.51
CA GLY A 127 -15.12 -0.50 7.48
C GLY A 127 -15.33 -1.98 7.81
N GLN A 128 -15.05 -2.86 6.84
CA GLN A 128 -15.15 -4.32 6.99
C GLN A 128 -13.78 -5.01 7.14
N SER A 129 -12.68 -4.24 7.13
CA SER A 129 -11.32 -4.78 7.28
C SER A 129 -10.96 -4.83 8.77
N ASN A 130 -11.28 -5.96 9.42
CA ASN A 130 -11.06 -6.21 10.86
C ASN A 130 -10.80 -7.70 11.14
N THR A 131 -10.11 -8.39 10.22
CA THR A 131 -9.84 -9.84 10.30
C THR A 131 -8.35 -10.16 10.40
N GLY A 132 -7.49 -9.14 10.44
CA GLY A 132 -6.05 -9.32 10.55
C GLY A 132 -5.68 -9.97 11.89
N ARG A 133 -4.78 -10.97 11.86
CA ARG A 133 -4.52 -11.78 13.07
C ARG A 133 -3.67 -11.06 14.11
N ASP A 134 -2.78 -10.19 13.65
CA ASP A 134 -1.77 -9.51 14.48
C ASP A 134 -1.99 -8.00 14.47
N THR A 135 -1.36 -7.32 15.42
CA THR A 135 -1.25 -5.86 15.49
C THR A 135 0.23 -5.48 15.42
N ASP A 136 0.87 -5.68 14.26
CA ASP A 136 2.32 -5.56 14.08
C ASP A 136 2.77 -4.12 13.79
N TYR A 137 3.04 -3.38 14.87
CA TYR A 137 3.50 -1.99 14.79
C TYR A 137 4.84 -1.83 14.08
N ALA A 138 5.75 -2.79 14.23
CA ALA A 138 7.11 -2.66 13.68
C ALA A 138 7.08 -2.75 12.15
N THR A 139 6.32 -3.72 11.62
CA THR A 139 6.10 -3.83 10.17
C THR A 139 5.33 -2.60 9.65
N ALA A 140 4.29 -2.16 10.34
CA ALA A 140 3.47 -1.02 9.92
C ALA A 140 4.30 0.28 9.80
N LEU A 141 5.04 0.62 10.86
CA LEU A 141 5.84 1.85 10.90
C LEU A 141 7.05 1.82 9.97
N ALA A 142 7.70 0.67 9.80
CA ALA A 142 8.81 0.53 8.86
C ALA A 142 8.36 0.77 7.40
N ASN A 143 7.24 0.17 6.99
CA ASN A 143 6.71 0.39 5.64
C ASN A 143 6.13 1.81 5.46
N ALA A 144 5.51 2.37 6.49
CA ALA A 144 5.09 3.78 6.49
C ALA A 144 6.28 4.74 6.31
N ALA A 145 7.40 4.48 6.99
CA ALA A 145 8.63 5.24 6.82
C ALA A 145 9.13 5.18 5.37
N SER A 146 9.19 3.98 4.77
CA SER A 146 9.58 3.80 3.37
C SER A 146 8.64 4.49 2.39
N ALA A 147 7.32 4.43 2.61
CA ALA A 147 6.33 5.09 1.76
C ALA A 147 6.47 6.62 1.78
N LEU A 148 6.80 7.20 2.94
CA LEU A 148 7.08 8.63 3.09
C LEU A 148 8.43 9.02 2.48
N ALA A 149 9.46 8.19 2.68
CA ALA A 149 10.79 8.40 2.10
C ALA A 149 10.73 8.47 0.57
N ALA A 150 9.96 7.58 -0.07
CA ALA A 150 9.76 7.56 -1.51
C ALA A 150 9.12 8.83 -2.09
N LYS A 151 8.45 9.66 -1.27
CA LYS A 151 7.90 10.96 -1.68
C LYS A 151 8.85 12.13 -1.50
N ARG A 152 10.00 11.93 -0.83
CA ARG A 152 10.98 13.01 -0.64
C ARG A 152 11.70 13.28 -1.96
N ARG A 153 12.07 14.55 -2.16
CA ARG A 153 12.97 14.95 -3.24
C ARG A 153 14.39 15.00 -2.66
N PRO A 154 15.38 14.35 -3.30
CA PRO A 154 16.76 14.27 -2.78
C PRO A 154 17.38 15.63 -2.42
N ASP A 155 17.16 16.65 -3.25
CA ASP A 155 17.81 17.98 -3.10
C ASP A 155 16.93 19.05 -2.43
N ALA A 156 15.76 18.66 -1.89
CA ALA A 156 14.84 19.61 -1.27
C ALA A 156 15.02 19.71 0.26
N ALA A 157 14.50 20.79 0.84
CA ALA A 157 14.26 20.87 2.29
C ALA A 157 13.45 19.64 2.75
N ALA A 158 13.58 19.25 4.02
CA ALA A 158 12.78 18.15 4.55
C ALA A 158 11.29 18.47 4.31
N GLY A 159 10.60 17.58 3.61
CA GLY A 159 9.18 17.76 3.28
C GLY A 159 8.33 17.79 4.54
N CYS A 160 7.21 18.52 4.50
CA CYS A 160 6.26 18.53 5.60
C CYS A 160 5.46 17.23 5.61
N GLN A 161 5.90 16.25 6.41
CA GLN A 161 5.37 14.88 6.42
C GLN A 161 4.73 14.54 7.77
N MET A 162 3.60 13.84 7.74
CA MET A 162 2.89 13.39 8.94
C MET A 162 2.31 11.98 8.76
N ILE A 163 2.38 11.16 9.81
CA ILE A 163 1.61 9.93 9.96
C ILE A 163 0.47 10.20 10.91
N VAL A 164 -0.75 9.82 10.52
CA VAL A 164 -1.90 9.75 11.42
C VAL A 164 -2.27 8.28 11.58
N TRP A 165 -2.07 7.76 12.77
CA TRP A 165 -2.12 6.34 13.08
C TRP A 165 -3.34 6.02 13.94
N PHE A 166 -4.24 5.21 13.41
CA PHE A 166 -5.48 4.77 14.05
C PHE A 166 -5.33 3.32 14.50
N THR A 167 -5.44 3.05 15.80
CA THR A 167 -5.34 1.70 16.35
C THR A 167 -6.12 1.61 17.66
N ASP A 168 -6.76 0.48 17.90
CA ASP A 168 -7.53 0.16 19.11
C ASP A 168 -6.76 -0.71 20.10
N GLY A 169 -5.83 -1.53 19.59
CA GLY A 169 -5.14 -2.56 20.34
C GLY A 169 -3.71 -2.19 20.70
N ALA A 170 -3.16 -2.90 21.68
CA ALA A 170 -1.73 -2.90 21.93
C ALA A 170 -1.00 -3.78 20.90
N LEU A 171 0.28 -3.50 20.65
CA LEU A 171 1.19 -4.40 19.93
C LEU A 171 1.00 -5.86 20.41
N ASP A 172 0.50 -6.72 19.53
CA ASP A 172 0.23 -8.11 19.86
C ASP A 172 0.30 -9.02 18.63
N PHE A 173 0.52 -10.31 18.89
CA PHE A 173 0.66 -11.33 17.85
C PHE A 173 -0.11 -12.58 18.25
N ASP A 174 -0.85 -13.16 17.30
CA ASP A 174 -1.54 -14.42 17.50
C ASP A 174 -0.58 -15.60 17.28
N TYR A 175 -0.52 -16.51 18.27
CA TYR A 175 0.31 -17.71 18.24
C TYR A 175 -0.49 -19.00 17.97
N GLN A 176 -1.83 -18.93 17.92
CA GLN A 176 -2.65 -20.11 17.74
C GLN A 176 -2.51 -20.67 16.32
N ASN A 177 -2.24 -21.98 16.18
CA ASN A 177 -2.07 -22.64 14.88
C ASN A 177 -1.03 -21.94 13.98
N ARG A 178 0.04 -21.43 14.59
CA ARG A 178 1.15 -20.73 13.91
C ARG A 178 2.42 -21.54 14.10
N GLY A 179 3.38 -21.35 13.19
CA GLY A 179 4.67 -22.04 13.20
C GLY A 179 5.80 -21.03 13.25
N ARG A 180 6.80 -21.23 12.39
CA ARG A 180 7.85 -20.24 12.18
C ARG A 180 7.27 -19.05 11.40
N VAL A 181 7.48 -17.85 11.92
CA VAL A 181 7.08 -16.60 11.25
C VAL A 181 8.35 -15.85 10.91
N ASP A 182 8.48 -15.44 9.65
CA ASP A 182 9.64 -14.68 9.21
C ASP A 182 9.31 -13.18 9.23
N LYS A 183 9.81 -12.48 10.25
CA LYS A 183 9.67 -11.04 10.41
C LYS A 183 11.05 -10.41 10.41
N GLU A 184 11.20 -9.25 9.79
CA GLU A 184 12.53 -8.62 9.70
C GLU A 184 13.16 -8.28 11.05
N PHE A 185 12.33 -7.91 12.02
CA PHE A 185 12.77 -7.60 13.38
C PHE A 185 12.97 -8.85 14.25
N ALA A 186 12.57 -10.03 13.75
CA ALA A 186 12.67 -11.31 14.44
C ALA A 186 12.84 -12.48 13.44
N PRO A 187 13.97 -12.56 12.70
CA PRO A 187 14.14 -13.55 11.66
C PRO A 187 14.10 -14.98 12.21
N GLY A 188 13.33 -15.87 11.55
CA GLY A 188 13.26 -17.29 11.88
C GLY A 188 12.65 -17.65 13.24
N GLN A 189 11.99 -16.71 13.91
CA GLN A 189 11.42 -16.93 15.24
C GLN A 189 10.15 -17.79 15.18
N GLN A 190 10.00 -18.68 16.17
CA GLN A 190 8.77 -19.45 16.34
C GLN A 190 7.67 -18.58 16.94
N LEU A 191 6.42 -18.85 16.61
CA LEU A 191 5.25 -18.21 17.22
C LEU A 191 4.20 -19.27 17.52
N THR A 192 4.52 -20.16 18.46
CA THR A 192 3.70 -21.34 18.80
C THR A 192 3.17 -21.31 20.23
N SER A 193 3.65 -20.38 21.06
CA SER A 193 3.36 -20.31 22.48
C SER A 193 3.19 -18.86 22.98
N PRO A 194 2.60 -18.66 24.18
CA PRO A 194 2.58 -17.35 24.81
C PRO A 194 3.96 -16.73 25.04
N ALA A 195 4.97 -17.55 25.36
CA ALA A 195 6.34 -17.08 25.54
C ALA A 195 6.94 -16.57 24.21
N ASP A 196 6.64 -17.26 23.11
CA ASP A 196 7.05 -16.83 21.77
C ASP A 196 6.40 -15.49 21.40
N ARG A 197 5.11 -15.32 21.71
CA ARG A 197 4.39 -14.05 21.52
C ARG A 197 5.06 -12.92 22.30
N ASP A 198 5.36 -13.13 23.57
CA ASP A 198 5.97 -12.09 24.41
C ASP A 198 7.38 -11.73 23.90
N ALA A 199 8.15 -12.73 23.42
CA ALA A 199 9.43 -12.51 22.75
C ALA A 199 9.26 -11.72 21.43
N MET A 200 8.22 -12.00 20.65
CA MET A 200 7.89 -11.28 19.42
C MET A 200 7.54 -9.82 19.69
N LYS A 201 6.71 -9.56 20.71
CA LYS A 201 6.38 -8.20 21.16
C LYS A 201 7.63 -7.42 21.58
N LYS A 202 8.51 -8.06 22.35
CA LYS A 202 9.78 -7.45 22.78
C LYS A 202 10.69 -7.14 21.59
N ALA A 203 10.78 -8.04 20.61
CA ALA A 203 11.58 -7.83 19.41
C ALA A 203 11.03 -6.68 18.55
N ALA A 204 9.70 -6.63 18.34
CA ALA A 204 9.03 -5.55 17.63
C ALA A 204 9.24 -4.20 18.35
N GLU A 205 9.05 -4.16 19.66
CA GLU A 205 9.30 -2.95 20.45
C GLU A 205 10.77 -2.50 20.38
N GLN A 206 11.72 -3.42 20.54
CA GLN A 206 13.15 -3.12 20.41
C GLN A 206 13.49 -2.60 19.01
N SER A 207 12.79 -3.09 17.98
CA SER A 207 12.95 -2.60 16.61
C SER A 207 12.55 -1.13 16.46
N ILE A 208 11.48 -0.74 17.15
CA ILE A 208 10.90 0.61 17.10
C ILE A 208 11.65 1.58 18.02
N CYS A 209 11.87 1.17 19.27
CA CYS A 209 12.17 2.07 20.39
C CYS A 209 13.63 2.12 20.84
N ARG A 210 14.51 1.25 20.33
CA ARG A 210 15.95 1.40 20.59
C ARG A 210 16.45 2.77 20.07
N PRO A 211 17.55 3.32 20.62
CA PRO A 211 18.21 4.48 20.02
C PRO A 211 18.49 4.24 18.52
N GLY A 212 18.06 5.17 17.67
CA GLY A 212 18.18 5.05 16.22
C GLY A 212 17.20 4.07 15.55
N GLY A 213 16.27 3.46 16.30
CA GLY A 213 15.21 2.58 15.79
C GLY A 213 14.19 3.28 14.90
N ILE A 214 13.13 2.58 14.49
CA ILE A 214 12.14 3.10 13.52
C ILE A 214 11.54 4.45 13.97
N ALA A 215 11.30 4.63 15.28
CA ALA A 215 10.79 5.89 15.80
C ALA A 215 11.78 7.04 15.57
N ASP A 216 13.08 6.84 15.84
CA ASP A 216 14.11 7.85 15.59
C ASP A 216 14.36 8.07 14.09
N GLN A 217 14.18 7.05 13.24
CA GLN A 217 14.24 7.21 11.78
C GLN A 217 13.15 8.17 11.26
N LEU A 218 11.90 7.97 11.69
CA LEU A 218 10.79 8.87 11.36
C LEU A 218 11.06 10.30 11.86
N ARG A 219 11.53 10.44 13.11
CA ARG A 219 11.77 11.74 13.75
C ARG A 219 12.93 12.51 13.14
N SER A 220 14.05 11.83 12.87
CA SER A 220 15.21 12.45 12.21
C SER A 220 14.90 12.88 10.78
N ALA A 221 13.97 12.19 10.10
CA ALA A 221 13.43 12.58 8.81
C ALA A 221 12.39 13.73 8.89
N GLY A 222 12.05 14.21 10.08
CA GLY A 222 11.08 15.29 10.28
C GLY A 222 9.61 14.87 10.16
N VAL A 223 9.33 13.56 10.20
CA VAL A 223 7.96 13.05 10.15
C VAL A 223 7.30 13.23 11.52
N ILE A 224 6.15 13.89 11.54
CA ILE A 224 5.32 14.04 12.75
C ILE A 224 4.40 12.83 12.88
N THR A 225 4.34 12.20 14.06
CA THR A 225 3.49 11.03 14.29
C THR A 225 2.33 11.40 15.21
N VAL A 226 1.10 11.36 14.70
CA VAL A 226 -0.13 11.52 15.49
C VAL A 226 -0.75 10.15 15.68
N ALA A 227 -0.82 9.66 16.92
CA ALA A 227 -1.45 8.39 17.24
C ALA A 227 -2.84 8.60 17.88
N ILE A 228 -3.80 7.79 17.47
CA ILE A 228 -5.20 7.83 17.89
C ILE A 228 -5.55 6.46 18.45
N GLY A 229 -5.70 6.38 19.77
CA GLY A 229 -6.10 5.18 20.50
C GLY A 229 -7.63 5.05 20.55
N LEU A 230 -8.17 3.99 19.96
CA LEU A 230 -9.61 3.74 19.84
C LEU A 230 -10.07 2.74 20.90
N ASP A 231 -10.41 3.18 22.12
CA ASP A 231 -11.06 2.26 23.08
C ASP A 231 -11.75 2.96 24.27
N ALA A 232 -13.05 2.70 24.40
CA ALA A 232 -13.89 3.09 25.53
C ALA A 232 -13.70 2.21 26.79
N GLN A 233 -13.11 1.01 26.68
CA GLN A 233 -13.04 0.00 27.75
C GLN A 233 -11.62 -0.33 28.25
N SER A 234 -10.55 -0.06 27.50
CA SER A 234 -9.17 -0.30 27.96
C SER A 234 -8.69 0.65 29.07
N ARG A 235 -7.63 0.28 29.79
CA ARG A 235 -6.98 1.17 30.77
C ARG A 235 -6.02 2.11 30.06
N ALA A 236 -5.77 3.29 30.64
CA ALA A 236 -4.84 4.26 30.05
C ALA A 236 -3.42 3.70 29.83
N SER A 237 -2.98 2.78 30.71
CA SER A 237 -1.71 2.07 30.61
C SER A 237 -1.55 1.23 29.34
N ASP A 238 -2.66 0.79 28.74
CA ASP A 238 -2.62 -0.11 27.59
C ASP A 238 -2.14 0.63 26.32
N PHE A 239 -2.20 1.97 26.34
CA PHE A 239 -1.70 2.85 25.29
C PHE A 239 -0.30 3.42 25.55
N ASP A 240 0.37 3.05 26.65
CA ASP A 240 1.68 3.63 27.02
C ASP A 240 2.73 3.45 25.91
N LEU A 241 2.79 2.28 25.27
CA LEU A 241 3.71 2.05 24.17
C LEU A 241 3.37 2.92 22.95
N LEU A 242 2.09 2.97 22.57
CA LEU A 242 1.60 3.76 21.45
C LEU A 242 1.91 5.26 21.65
N GLN A 243 1.60 5.78 22.83
CA GLN A 243 1.92 7.15 23.23
C GLN A 243 3.42 7.38 23.18
N ALA A 244 4.24 6.54 23.80
CA ALA A 244 5.70 6.70 23.80
C ALA A 244 6.30 6.70 22.38
N ILE A 245 5.78 5.89 21.46
CA ILE A 245 6.20 5.91 20.05
C ILE A 245 5.88 7.26 19.40
N ALA A 246 4.66 7.78 19.60
CA ALA A 246 4.20 9.02 18.98
C ALA A 246 4.85 10.28 19.57
N THR A 247 5.01 10.35 20.89
CA THR A 247 5.43 11.56 21.63
C THR A 247 6.84 11.46 22.21
N GLY A 248 7.53 10.31 22.07
CA GLY A 248 8.83 10.03 22.69
C GLY A 248 8.74 9.54 24.14
N LYS A 249 7.65 9.87 24.85
CA LYS A 249 7.42 9.47 26.25
C LYS A 249 5.92 9.38 26.57
N SER A 250 5.52 8.35 27.31
CA SER A 250 4.15 8.20 27.80
C SER A 250 3.94 8.79 29.20
N ASP A 251 2.68 9.00 29.56
CA ASP A 251 2.29 9.46 30.91
C ASP A 251 2.63 8.41 31.98
N GLY A 252 2.58 7.12 31.63
CA GLY A 252 3.06 6.00 32.45
C GLY A 252 4.59 5.92 32.59
N GLY A 253 5.34 6.87 32.01
CA GLY A 253 6.79 6.96 32.14
C GLY A 253 7.59 6.09 31.16
N ARG A 254 6.93 5.41 30.21
CA ARG A 254 7.61 4.67 29.14
C ARG A 254 8.31 5.66 28.20
N THR A 255 9.48 5.30 27.69
CA THR A 255 10.21 6.09 26.67
C THR A 255 10.45 5.26 25.43
N CYS A 256 10.54 5.90 24.28
CA CYS A 256 10.78 5.22 23.00
C CYS A 256 11.64 6.11 22.11
N GLY A 257 12.81 5.61 21.69
CA GLY A 257 13.80 6.36 20.93
C GLY A 257 14.60 7.36 21.76
N SER A 258 15.58 7.97 21.12
CA SER A 258 16.50 8.97 21.70
C SER A 258 16.19 10.40 21.26
N ILE A 259 15.46 10.57 20.15
CA ILE A 259 15.03 11.86 19.63
C ILE A 259 13.67 12.18 20.26
N THR A 260 13.65 13.03 21.29
CA THR A 260 12.42 13.38 22.03
C THR A 260 12.15 14.89 22.05
N GLN A 261 13.06 15.70 21.50
CA GLN A 261 12.93 17.14 21.43
C GLN A 261 13.23 17.66 20.01
N PRO A 262 12.38 18.55 19.46
CA PRO A 262 11.09 18.95 20.02
C PRO A 262 10.13 17.75 20.06
N VAL A 263 9.09 17.78 20.93
CA VAL A 263 8.18 16.63 21.13
C VAL A 263 7.75 16.04 19.79
N PRO A 264 8.08 14.77 19.45
CA PRO A 264 7.94 14.20 18.12
C PRO A 264 6.56 14.31 17.46
N GLY A 265 5.50 14.22 18.26
CA GLY A 265 4.16 13.98 17.78
C GLY A 265 3.11 14.20 18.84
N ALA A 266 1.92 13.66 18.60
CA ALA A 266 0.77 13.79 19.49
C ALA A 266 0.11 12.42 19.70
N PHE A 267 -0.52 12.25 20.86
CA PHE A 267 -1.34 11.09 21.17
C PHE A 267 -2.71 11.57 21.63
N TYR A 268 -3.75 11.03 21.02
CA TYR A 268 -5.14 11.28 21.38
C TYR A 268 -5.79 9.94 21.73
N ARG A 269 -6.37 9.85 22.92
CA ARG A 269 -7.21 8.72 23.29
C ARG A 269 -8.66 9.12 23.04
N VAL A 270 -9.42 8.19 22.48
CA VAL A 270 -10.79 8.45 22.08
C VAL A 270 -11.70 7.41 22.70
N THR A 271 -12.62 7.90 23.53
CA THR A 271 -13.63 7.08 24.22
C THR A 271 -15.04 7.24 23.61
N ASP A 272 -15.25 8.27 22.78
CA ASP A 272 -16.50 8.55 22.05
C ASP A 272 -16.20 9.18 20.66
N ILE A 273 -17.04 8.91 19.65
CA ILE A 273 -17.01 9.55 18.33
C ILE A 273 -17.05 11.09 18.44
N ASP A 274 -17.79 11.64 19.39
CA ASP A 274 -17.87 13.09 19.56
C ASP A 274 -16.53 13.68 20.10
N GLU A 275 -15.78 12.90 20.89
CA GLU A 275 -14.42 13.25 21.33
C GLU A 275 -13.41 13.16 20.19
N LEU A 276 -13.56 12.18 19.31
CA LEU A 276 -12.76 12.00 18.08
C LEU A 276 -12.90 13.21 17.14
N VAL A 277 -14.14 13.65 16.91
CA VAL A 277 -14.44 14.81 16.07
C VAL A 277 -13.87 16.09 16.68
N ARG A 278 -13.91 16.25 18.02
CA ARG A 278 -13.24 17.36 18.72
C ARG A 278 -11.72 17.27 18.65
N ALA A 279 -11.15 16.07 18.75
CA ALA A 279 -9.71 15.83 18.63
C ALA A 279 -9.18 16.07 17.21
N PHE A 280 -10.03 16.10 16.16
CA PHE A 280 -9.66 16.48 14.78
C PHE A 280 -9.92 17.93 14.39
N ALA A 281 -10.91 18.58 15.04
CA ALA A 281 -10.63 19.91 15.56
C ALA A 281 -9.34 19.83 16.44
N THR A 282 -8.78 20.79 17.12
CA THR A 282 -7.33 20.76 17.52
C THR A 282 -6.29 20.56 16.37
N ILE A 283 -6.31 19.49 15.55
CA ILE A 283 -5.30 19.18 14.51
C ILE A 283 -5.16 20.28 13.44
N GLY A 284 -6.22 21.02 13.15
CA GLY A 284 -6.16 22.22 12.28
C GLY A 284 -5.37 23.42 12.84
N GLY A 285 -4.70 23.26 13.98
CA GLY A 285 -3.92 24.29 14.70
C GLY A 285 -4.73 25.04 15.76
N GLY A 286 -4.18 25.15 16.97
CA GLY A 286 -4.71 25.97 18.09
C GLY A 286 -5.94 25.40 18.81
N ALA A 287 -6.14 25.77 20.08
CA ALA A 287 -7.20 25.19 20.93
C ALA A 287 -8.63 25.67 20.58
N GLY A 288 -8.82 26.67 19.72
CA GLY A 288 -10.13 27.32 19.54
C GLY A 288 -10.64 27.95 20.84
N VAL A 289 -11.86 28.47 20.84
CA VAL A 289 -12.53 28.97 22.04
C VAL A 289 -13.48 27.90 22.54
N GLU A 290 -13.08 27.25 23.63
CA GLU A 290 -13.91 26.26 24.30
C GLU A 290 -14.80 26.89 25.36
N THR A 291 -16.09 26.61 25.28
CA THR A 291 -17.05 27.07 26.28
C THR A 291 -18.06 25.99 26.62
N LYS A 292 -18.36 25.85 27.91
CA LYS A 292 -19.45 25.03 28.44
C LYS A 292 -20.61 25.93 28.87
N ARG A 293 -21.83 25.55 28.53
CA ARG A 293 -23.07 26.25 28.86
C ARG A 293 -24.19 25.23 29.14
N GLY A 294 -25.36 25.71 29.54
CA GLY A 294 -26.58 24.90 29.56
C GLY A 294 -27.36 24.99 28.26
N ALA A 295 -28.45 24.24 28.15
CA ALA A 295 -29.45 24.42 27.10
C ALA A 295 -30.61 25.30 27.57
N CYS A 296 -31.35 25.91 26.64
CA CYS A 296 -32.52 26.73 26.97
C CYS A 296 -33.84 25.93 26.86
N PRO A 297 -34.79 26.08 27.79
CA PRO A 297 -36.08 25.40 27.75
C PRO A 297 -37.09 26.06 26.79
N ASN A 298 -38.22 25.39 26.58
CA ASN A 298 -39.41 25.90 25.88
C ASN A 298 -39.15 26.36 24.43
N ASN A 299 -38.17 25.79 23.75
CA ASN A 299 -37.71 26.20 22.43
C ASN A 299 -37.38 27.71 22.35
N ARG A 300 -36.97 28.36 23.44
CA ARG A 300 -36.65 29.81 23.45
C ARG A 300 -35.17 30.04 23.69
N VAL A 301 -34.55 30.91 22.90
CA VAL A 301 -33.16 31.32 23.16
C VAL A 301 -33.08 32.12 24.46
N CYS A 302 -32.11 31.77 25.30
CA CYS A 302 -31.83 32.38 26.59
C CYS A 302 -30.40 32.93 26.62
N GLU A 303 -30.17 34.00 27.37
CA GLU A 303 -28.88 34.73 27.31
C GLU A 303 -27.71 33.99 27.95
N ASP A 304 -27.99 33.19 28.99
CA ASP A 304 -26.98 32.51 29.79
C ASP A 304 -26.40 31.28 29.08
N ALA A 305 -27.13 30.72 28.10
CA ALA A 305 -26.71 29.57 27.31
C ALA A 305 -25.93 29.93 26.03
N LYS A 306 -25.76 31.23 25.72
CA LYS A 306 -25.10 31.67 24.49
C LYS A 306 -23.60 31.40 24.50
N HIS A 307 -23.15 30.59 23.55
CA HIS A 307 -21.77 30.44 23.14
C HIS A 307 -21.41 31.57 22.18
N ARG A 308 -21.01 32.73 22.72
CA ARG A 308 -20.77 33.97 21.95
C ARG A 308 -19.37 33.99 21.33
N PHE A 309 -19.28 34.55 20.13
CA PHE A 309 -18.03 34.85 19.45
C PHE A 309 -18.18 36.10 18.59
N VAL A 310 -17.08 36.80 18.37
CA VAL A 310 -17.04 38.12 17.70
C VAL A 310 -16.25 38.02 16.41
N LEU A 311 -16.86 38.46 15.31
CA LEU A 311 -16.26 38.48 13.98
C LEU A 311 -16.01 39.91 13.51
N ASP A 312 -14.90 40.11 12.81
CA ASP A 312 -14.58 41.35 12.10
C ASP A 312 -13.97 41.06 10.71
N GLU A 313 -13.42 42.08 10.05
CA GLU A 313 -12.84 41.95 8.71
C GLU A 313 -11.53 41.15 8.64
N SER A 314 -10.91 40.84 9.78
CA SER A 314 -9.74 39.95 9.84
C SER A 314 -10.11 38.47 9.72
N VAL A 315 -11.42 38.15 9.77
CA VAL A 315 -11.93 36.78 9.75
C VAL A 315 -12.41 36.39 8.36
N SER A 316 -11.92 35.25 7.87
CA SER A 316 -12.31 34.64 6.60
C SER A 316 -13.35 33.52 6.74
N SER A 317 -13.26 32.72 7.80
CA SER A 317 -14.19 31.61 8.06
C SER A 317 -14.27 31.23 9.54
N VAL A 318 -15.32 30.51 9.89
CA VAL A 318 -15.54 29.97 11.23
C VAL A 318 -15.90 28.49 11.12
N SER A 319 -15.29 27.65 11.95
CA SER A 319 -15.66 26.26 12.14
C SER A 319 -16.10 26.07 13.59
N ILE A 320 -17.26 25.47 13.79
CA ILE A 320 -17.81 25.20 15.13
C ILE A 320 -18.12 23.72 15.21
N ILE A 321 -17.61 23.10 16.27
CA ILE A 321 -18.04 21.76 16.67
C ILE A 321 -18.63 21.91 18.06
N ALA A 322 -19.87 21.46 18.23
CA ALA A 322 -20.54 21.53 19.50
C ALA A 322 -21.37 20.28 19.76
N ASP A 323 -21.49 19.92 21.03
CA ASP A 323 -22.21 18.74 21.48
C ASP A 323 -22.94 18.99 22.80
N ALA A 324 -23.82 18.05 23.14
CA ALA A 324 -24.61 18.11 24.35
C ALA A 324 -24.65 16.77 25.09
N THR A 325 -24.89 16.81 26.39
CA THR A 325 -25.01 15.61 27.23
C THR A 325 -26.27 14.79 26.89
N THR A 326 -27.27 15.38 26.25
CA THR A 326 -28.56 14.76 25.90
C THR A 326 -28.89 14.93 24.43
N THR A 327 -29.64 13.99 23.86
CA THR A 327 -30.18 14.08 22.49
C THR A 327 -31.39 15.01 22.43
N GLY A 328 -31.83 15.36 21.21
CA GLY A 328 -33.10 16.07 20.99
C GLY A 328 -33.03 17.60 21.13
N LEU A 329 -31.84 18.16 21.37
CA LEU A 329 -31.64 19.61 21.38
C LEU A 329 -31.51 20.16 19.97
N ILE A 330 -32.09 21.34 19.73
CA ILE A 330 -32.05 22.04 18.44
C ILE A 330 -30.96 23.12 18.51
N PRO A 331 -29.92 23.07 17.66
CA PRO A 331 -28.94 24.14 17.56
C PRO A 331 -29.54 25.36 16.85
N VAL A 332 -29.27 26.54 17.41
CA VAL A 332 -29.73 27.84 16.92
C VAL A 332 -28.55 28.77 16.80
N LEU A 333 -28.32 29.30 15.60
CA LEU A 333 -27.38 30.39 15.36
C LEU A 333 -28.10 31.73 15.50
N VAL A 334 -27.52 32.62 16.30
CA VAL A 334 -27.97 34.00 16.47
C VAL A 334 -27.00 34.92 15.73
N ALA A 335 -27.52 35.63 14.73
CA ALA A 335 -26.74 36.57 13.92
C ALA A 335 -26.50 37.91 14.66
N PRO A 336 -25.61 38.79 14.17
CA PRO A 336 -25.27 40.05 14.82
C PRO A 336 -26.46 41.01 15.00
N ASP A 337 -27.45 40.94 14.11
CA ASP A 337 -28.69 41.71 14.21
C ASP A 337 -29.69 41.14 15.23
N GLY A 338 -29.38 39.99 15.84
CA GLY A 338 -30.21 39.29 16.81
C GLY A 338 -31.19 38.29 16.19
N SER A 339 -31.22 38.12 14.87
CA SER A 339 -32.08 37.12 14.23
C SER A 339 -31.66 35.69 14.58
N GLU A 340 -32.64 34.83 14.85
CA GLU A 340 -32.45 33.43 15.28
C GLU A 340 -32.69 32.46 14.12
N HIS A 341 -31.73 31.58 13.86
CA HIS A 341 -31.75 30.61 12.76
C HIS A 341 -31.57 29.20 13.30
N ARG A 342 -32.64 28.40 13.25
CA ARG A 342 -32.63 27.01 13.72
C ARG A 342 -32.01 26.11 12.68
N LEU A 343 -31.07 25.28 13.09
CA LEU A 343 -30.45 24.27 12.24
C LEU A 343 -31.21 22.96 12.39
N GLU A 344 -31.46 22.27 11.29
CA GLU A 344 -32.12 20.97 11.32
C GLU A 344 -31.23 19.93 11.99
N THR A 345 -31.79 19.16 12.92
CA THR A 345 -31.05 18.13 13.64
C THR A 345 -31.02 16.82 12.86
N GLY A 346 -29.87 16.13 12.87
CA GLY A 346 -29.73 14.80 12.30
C GLY A 346 -29.58 14.75 10.77
N LYS A 347 -29.51 15.91 10.08
CA LYS A 347 -29.30 15.97 8.63
C LYS A 347 -28.29 17.08 8.27
N PRO A 348 -27.47 16.89 7.22
CA PRO A 348 -26.66 17.97 6.68
C PRO A 348 -27.55 19.00 5.96
N GLY A 349 -27.18 20.27 6.07
CA GLY A 349 -27.91 21.38 5.47
C GLY A 349 -27.01 22.54 5.08
N LYS A 350 -27.57 23.44 4.26
CA LYS A 350 -26.97 24.73 3.91
C LYS A 350 -28.01 25.81 4.09
N VAL A 351 -27.61 26.94 4.68
CA VAL A 351 -28.47 28.11 4.89
C VAL A 351 -27.65 29.37 4.66
N ASP A 352 -28.26 30.37 4.04
CA ASP A 352 -27.70 31.72 3.99
C ASP A 352 -28.26 32.50 5.18
N ILE A 353 -27.38 32.92 6.08
CA ILE A 353 -27.74 33.74 7.24
C ILE A 353 -27.19 35.14 7.01
N ALA A 354 -28.07 36.03 6.56
CA ALA A 354 -27.73 37.43 6.33
C ALA A 354 -26.52 37.64 5.39
N GLY A 355 -26.42 36.88 4.29
CA GLY A 355 -25.30 36.94 3.35
C GLY A 355 -24.05 36.19 3.84
N THR A 356 -24.21 35.31 4.83
CA THR A 356 -23.18 34.38 5.30
C THR A 356 -23.56 32.97 4.86
N ALA A 357 -22.71 32.32 4.08
CA ALA A 357 -22.92 30.93 3.72
C ALA A 357 -22.61 30.05 4.93
N VAL A 358 -23.63 29.36 5.44
CA VAL A 358 -23.50 28.42 6.55
C VAL A 358 -23.84 27.02 6.06
N SER A 359 -22.92 26.08 6.25
CA SER A 359 -23.17 24.65 6.06
C SER A 359 -23.06 23.94 7.39
N TYR A 360 -23.94 23.00 7.65
CA TYR A 360 -23.94 22.26 8.90
C TYR A 360 -24.24 20.78 8.68
N SER A 361 -23.86 19.96 9.65
CA SER A 361 -24.16 18.53 9.72
C SER A 361 -24.26 18.09 11.18
N SER A 362 -24.84 16.91 11.42
CA SER A 362 -24.89 16.29 12.74
C SER A 362 -24.05 15.01 12.74
N PRO A 363 -22.78 15.07 13.20
CA PRO A 363 -21.93 13.88 13.29
C PRO A 363 -22.52 12.78 14.18
N SER A 364 -23.23 13.17 15.24
CA SER A 364 -24.02 12.28 16.11
C SER A 364 -25.39 12.92 16.41
N PRO A 365 -26.34 12.17 17.02
CA PRO A 365 -27.61 12.74 17.49
C PRO A 365 -27.48 13.80 18.60
N LYS A 366 -26.26 14.00 19.13
CA LYS A 366 -25.94 14.95 20.20
C LYS A 366 -25.02 16.08 19.73
N SER A 367 -24.47 16.01 18.52
CA SER A 367 -23.46 16.94 18.03
C SER A 367 -23.87 17.64 16.74
N VAL A 368 -23.27 18.81 16.53
CA VAL A 368 -23.41 19.62 15.33
C VAL A 368 -22.03 20.11 14.91
N SER A 369 -21.75 20.02 13.61
CA SER A 369 -20.63 20.68 12.96
C SER A 369 -21.19 21.79 12.09
N ILE A 370 -20.62 22.99 12.20
CA ILE A 370 -21.06 24.19 11.48
C ILE A 370 -19.81 24.82 10.84
N GLU A 371 -19.89 25.08 9.55
CA GLU A 371 -18.90 25.85 8.80
C GLU A 371 -19.56 27.11 8.27
N MET A 372 -18.91 28.26 8.50
CA MET A 372 -19.37 29.57 8.07
C MET A 372 -18.29 30.24 7.24
N ALA A 373 -18.67 30.81 6.10
CA ALA A 373 -17.78 31.59 5.24
C ALA A 373 -18.38 32.97 4.95
N ALA A 374 -17.54 34.00 5.02
CA ALA A 374 -17.94 35.37 4.73
C ALA A 374 -18.23 35.53 3.22
N ALA A 375 -19.49 35.80 2.85
CA ALA A 375 -19.86 36.21 1.48
C ALA A 375 -20.18 37.72 1.40
N ASP A 376 -20.69 38.34 2.48
CA ASP A 376 -20.85 39.79 2.64
C ASP A 376 -20.17 40.30 3.94
N ALA A 377 -19.08 41.05 3.78
CA ALA A 377 -18.26 41.56 4.87
C ALA A 377 -18.98 42.56 5.80
N LYS A 378 -20.11 43.18 5.41
CA LYS A 378 -20.79 44.15 6.29
C LYS A 378 -21.66 43.46 7.34
N LYS A 379 -22.35 42.38 6.96
CA LYS A 379 -23.28 41.62 7.81
C LYS A 379 -22.60 40.48 8.59
N TRP A 380 -21.41 40.08 8.13
CA TRP A 380 -20.51 39.16 8.82
C TRP A 380 -20.03 39.68 10.18
N ARG A 381 -19.81 41.00 10.29
CA ARG A 381 -19.19 41.64 11.45
C ARG A 381 -20.15 41.78 12.63
N GLY A 382 -19.66 41.48 13.82
CA GLY A 382 -20.39 41.65 15.08
C GLY A 382 -20.40 40.38 15.93
N VAL A 383 -21.33 40.36 16.89
CA VAL A 383 -21.44 39.25 17.86
C VAL A 383 -22.37 38.19 17.32
N TRP A 384 -21.83 37.00 17.10
CA TRP A 384 -22.59 35.78 16.81
C TRP A 384 -22.74 34.94 18.07
N ALA A 385 -23.74 34.07 18.11
CA ALA A 385 -23.86 33.07 19.16
C ALA A 385 -24.43 31.73 18.66
N LEU A 386 -23.90 30.63 19.20
CA LEU A 386 -24.56 29.33 19.14
C LEU A 386 -25.32 29.06 20.45
N VAL A 387 -26.53 28.52 20.33
CA VAL A 387 -27.39 28.17 21.46
C VAL A 387 -28.09 26.85 21.17
N PHE A 388 -28.24 25.98 22.16
CA PHE A 388 -29.10 24.81 22.04
C PHE A 388 -30.41 25.05 22.78
N VAL A 389 -31.53 24.70 22.15
CA VAL A 389 -32.86 24.83 22.75
C VAL A 389 -33.55 23.46 22.82
N SER A 390 -34.27 23.22 23.92
CA SER A 390 -35.09 22.03 24.16
C SER A 390 -36.57 22.36 24.07
N PRO A 391 -37.43 21.49 23.52
CA PRO A 391 -38.88 21.64 23.61
C PRO A 391 -39.41 21.55 25.05
N ASP A 392 -38.64 20.94 25.96
CA ASP A 392 -39.07 20.68 27.33
C ASP A 392 -39.13 21.96 28.18
N GLN A 393 -40.05 21.97 29.15
CA GLN A 393 -40.19 23.09 30.10
C GLN A 393 -39.00 23.21 31.05
N THR A 394 -38.35 22.09 31.35
CA THR A 394 -37.12 22.01 32.14
C THR A 394 -36.07 21.24 31.36
N VAL A 395 -34.84 21.74 31.34
CA VAL A 395 -33.74 21.07 30.65
C VAL A 395 -32.50 21.11 31.54
N SER A 396 -31.93 19.94 31.83
CA SER A 396 -30.69 19.77 32.57
C SER A 396 -29.60 19.20 31.65
N ALA A 397 -29.45 19.80 30.48
CA ALA A 397 -28.41 19.45 29.53
C ALA A 397 -27.25 20.44 29.62
N GLN A 398 -26.02 19.91 29.60
CA GLN A 398 -24.82 20.70 29.39
C GLN A 398 -24.44 20.65 27.92
N THR A 399 -24.03 21.79 27.39
CA THR A 399 -23.57 21.96 26.01
C THR A 399 -22.11 22.41 26.04
N GLN A 400 -21.32 21.89 25.13
CA GLN A 400 -19.93 22.29 24.93
C GLN A 400 -19.73 22.67 23.48
N SER A 401 -18.96 23.74 23.23
CA SER A 401 -18.59 24.16 21.89
C SER A 401 -17.10 24.44 21.81
N ASN A 402 -16.46 24.03 20.73
CA ASN A 402 -15.16 24.51 20.29
C ASN A 402 -15.37 25.39 19.04
N ILE A 403 -15.22 26.70 19.21
CA ILE A 403 -15.41 27.69 18.14
C ILE A 403 -14.05 28.13 17.62
N ARG A 404 -13.83 27.97 16.32
CA ARG A 404 -12.55 28.25 15.65
C ARG A 404 -12.75 29.30 14.60
N ILE A 405 -11.97 30.36 14.72
CA ILE A 405 -12.05 31.52 13.86
C ILE A 405 -10.76 31.61 13.06
N TYR A 406 -10.88 31.62 11.75
CA TYR A 406 -9.74 31.63 10.84
C TYR A 406 -9.66 32.96 10.09
N GLY A 407 -8.49 33.59 10.13
CA GLY A 407 -8.16 34.71 9.25
C GLY A 407 -7.44 34.23 7.99
N ASP A 408 -7.36 35.10 6.99
CA ASP A 408 -6.56 34.90 5.80
C ASP A 408 -5.15 35.49 5.91
N LEU A 409 -4.75 35.88 7.13
CA LEU A 409 -3.50 36.56 7.45
C LEU A 409 -2.38 35.57 7.80
N ALA A 410 -1.21 35.77 7.22
CA ALA A 410 0.00 35.00 7.53
C ALA A 410 1.23 35.92 7.69
N PRO A 411 2.15 35.62 8.62
CA PRO A 411 3.42 36.31 8.68
C PRO A 411 4.33 35.88 7.52
N ALA A 412 5.09 36.82 6.98
CA ALA A 412 6.06 36.59 5.92
C ALA A 412 7.35 37.35 6.16
N TRP A 413 8.45 36.81 5.63
CA TRP A 413 9.74 37.47 5.58
C TRP A 413 10.14 37.65 4.11
N PRO A 414 9.92 38.83 3.49
CA PRO A 414 10.15 39.04 2.06
C PRO A 414 11.60 38.81 1.61
N ALA A 415 12.56 38.87 2.53
CA ALA A 415 13.96 38.63 2.24
C ALA A 415 14.33 37.13 2.25
N TYR A 416 13.37 36.23 2.49
CA TYR A 416 13.58 34.79 2.42
C TYR A 416 14.17 34.38 1.06
N GLY A 417 15.21 33.54 1.08
CA GLY A 417 15.98 33.12 -0.10
C GLY A 417 17.00 34.15 -0.61
N ASN A 418 16.79 35.45 -0.32
CA ASN A 418 17.65 36.53 -0.82
C ASN A 418 18.64 37.05 0.24
N TYR A 419 18.30 36.95 1.53
CA TYR A 419 19.15 37.39 2.63
C TYR A 419 20.02 36.25 3.15
N LYS A 420 21.34 36.45 3.11
CA LYS A 420 22.32 35.48 3.61
C LYS A 420 22.58 35.69 5.11
N LEU A 421 21.94 34.87 5.94
CA LEU A 421 22.26 34.78 7.38
C LEU A 421 23.66 34.21 7.56
N ARG A 422 24.51 34.83 8.38
CA ARG A 422 25.88 34.33 8.66
C ARG A 422 26.12 34.15 10.15
N ALA A 423 26.82 33.08 10.49
CA ALA A 423 27.39 32.92 11.82
C ALA A 423 28.41 34.04 12.08
N GLY A 424 28.41 34.59 13.29
CA GLY A 424 29.29 35.72 13.66
C GLY A 424 28.62 37.10 13.58
N ASP A 425 27.51 37.24 12.83
CA ASP A 425 26.81 38.52 12.70
C ASP A 425 26.18 38.94 14.03
N LYS A 426 26.49 40.14 14.52
CA LYS A 426 25.91 40.66 15.78
C LYS A 426 24.54 41.33 15.61
N LEU A 427 24.22 41.75 14.39
CA LEU A 427 23.04 42.56 14.06
C LEU A 427 22.40 42.08 12.76
N ALA A 428 22.06 40.79 12.67
CA ALA A 428 21.30 40.28 11.54
C ALA A 428 19.91 40.92 11.53
N GLN A 429 19.49 41.50 10.39
CA GLN A 429 18.26 42.29 10.30
C GLN A 429 17.10 41.49 9.70
N PHE A 430 15.91 41.67 10.27
CA PHE A 430 14.68 41.02 9.84
C PHE A 430 13.56 42.06 9.68
N ASN A 431 13.00 42.15 8.48
CA ASN A 431 11.85 42.99 8.16
C ASN A 431 10.67 42.09 7.86
N PHE A 432 9.77 41.92 8.83
CA PHE A 432 8.60 41.07 8.68
C PHE A 432 7.42 41.87 8.10
N VAL A 433 6.54 41.16 7.39
CA VAL A 433 5.26 41.69 6.91
C VAL A 433 4.16 40.69 7.21
N VAL A 434 2.91 41.16 7.16
CA VAL A 434 1.74 40.27 7.15
C VAL A 434 1.16 40.27 5.75
N THR A 435 0.83 39.10 5.22
CA THR A 435 0.21 38.93 3.90
C THR A 435 -1.14 38.24 4.01
N ASN A 436 -2.03 38.50 3.05
CA ASN A 436 -3.26 37.75 2.89
C ASN A 436 -3.03 36.44 2.09
N LYS A 437 -4.08 35.67 1.84
CA LYS A 437 -4.05 34.43 1.03
C LYS A 437 -3.58 34.62 -0.43
N SER A 438 -3.67 35.83 -0.97
CA SER A 438 -3.19 36.20 -2.30
C SER A 438 -1.74 36.68 -2.30
N ASN A 439 -1.01 36.49 -1.18
CA ASN A 439 0.34 36.98 -0.93
C ASN A 439 0.49 38.52 -1.05
N GLN A 440 -0.61 39.26 -0.90
CA GLN A 440 -0.56 40.72 -0.87
C GLN A 440 -0.30 41.20 0.55
N THR A 441 0.58 42.18 0.70
CA THR A 441 0.88 42.78 2.01
C THR A 441 -0.35 43.48 2.58
N VAL A 442 -0.66 43.19 3.83
CA VAL A 442 -1.75 43.80 4.59
C VAL A 442 -1.16 44.86 5.52
N ALA A 443 -1.79 46.04 5.55
CA ALA A 443 -1.46 47.06 6.51
C ALA A 443 -1.89 46.59 7.91
N VAL A 444 -0.94 46.05 8.68
CA VAL A 444 -1.20 45.51 10.03
C VAL A 444 -1.89 46.56 10.90
N GLU A 445 -1.51 47.84 10.75
CA GLU A 445 -2.11 48.99 11.45
C GLU A 445 -3.61 49.20 11.19
N ALA A 446 -4.12 48.75 10.05
CA ALA A 446 -5.53 48.89 9.69
C ALA A 446 -6.43 47.83 10.33
N LEU A 447 -5.86 46.72 10.83
CA LEU A 447 -6.66 45.64 11.41
C LEU A 447 -7.43 46.13 12.64
N PRO A 448 -8.75 45.91 12.77
CA PRO A 448 -9.55 46.50 13.84
C PRO A 448 -9.19 45.95 15.23
N GLY A 449 -8.76 44.69 15.28
CA GLY A 449 -8.40 43.98 16.50
C GLY A 449 -6.97 44.20 17.00
N THR A 450 -6.52 43.28 17.87
CA THR A 450 -5.14 43.25 18.37
C THR A 450 -4.32 42.20 17.65
N VAL A 451 -3.00 42.46 17.56
CA VAL A 451 -2.03 41.55 16.94
C VAL A 451 -0.86 41.35 17.90
N SER A 452 -0.44 40.10 18.02
CA SER A 452 0.81 39.70 18.66
C SER A 452 1.64 38.86 17.69
N PHE A 453 2.93 39.15 17.59
CA PHE A 453 3.85 38.48 16.69
C PHE A 453 5.10 37.98 17.41
N ASP A 454 5.45 36.71 17.16
CA ASP A 454 6.68 36.08 17.63
C ASP A 454 7.51 35.62 16.43
N ALA A 455 8.83 35.76 16.54
CA ALA A 455 9.78 35.18 15.59
C ALA A 455 11.03 34.67 16.30
N GLY A 456 11.48 33.48 15.90
CA GLY A 456 12.69 32.88 16.44
C GLY A 456 13.39 32.01 15.41
N LEU A 457 14.72 31.98 15.48
CA LEU A 457 15.55 31.10 14.67
C LEU A 457 15.91 29.87 15.50
N VAL A 458 15.41 28.70 15.11
CA VAL A 458 15.64 27.43 15.79
C VAL A 458 16.72 26.66 15.04
N THR A 459 17.86 26.42 15.68
CA THR A 459 18.93 25.59 15.09
C THR A 459 18.58 24.10 15.21
N ARG A 460 19.27 23.24 14.44
CA ARG A 460 19.11 21.77 14.54
C ARG A 460 19.31 21.26 15.97
N GLY A 461 20.24 21.84 16.73
CA GLY A 461 20.51 21.46 18.12
C GLY A 461 19.40 21.87 19.10
N GLY A 462 18.29 22.43 18.62
CA GLY A 462 17.17 22.90 19.46
C GLY A 462 17.39 24.28 20.07
N GLN A 463 18.55 24.91 19.85
CA GLN A 463 18.82 26.26 20.34
C GLN A 463 17.91 27.26 19.60
N THR A 464 17.13 28.03 20.34
CA THR A 464 16.26 29.08 19.79
C THR A 464 16.87 30.45 20.03
N VAL A 465 17.21 31.17 18.96
CA VAL A 465 17.57 32.59 18.99
C VAL A 465 16.29 33.41 18.83
N THR A 466 15.90 34.13 19.88
CA THR A 466 14.71 35.00 19.83
C THR A 466 15.01 36.21 18.95
N ILE A 467 14.18 36.45 17.94
CA ILE A 467 14.23 37.64 17.07
C ILE A 467 13.17 38.65 17.51
N ALA A 468 11.97 38.16 17.80
CA ALA A 468 10.82 38.94 18.24
C ALA A 468 10.02 38.12 19.25
N ARG A 469 9.51 38.77 20.29
CA ARG A 469 8.63 38.14 21.29
C ARG A 469 7.47 39.05 21.61
N ASN A 470 6.26 38.56 21.44
CA ASN A 470 5.00 39.24 21.72
C ASN A 470 4.98 40.68 21.17
N LEU A 471 5.44 40.88 19.93
CA LEU A 471 5.46 42.20 19.33
C LEU A 471 4.03 42.67 19.09
N PRO A 472 3.64 43.85 19.60
CA PRO A 472 2.33 44.40 19.32
C PRO A 472 2.25 44.84 17.86
N LYS A 473 1.01 44.94 17.37
CA LYS A 473 0.60 45.46 16.05
C LYS A 473 1.54 46.53 15.45
N ASN A 474 1.77 47.64 16.16
CA ASN A 474 2.60 48.79 15.73
C ASN A 474 4.11 48.56 15.64
N LYS A 475 4.58 47.36 16.01
CA LYS A 475 5.98 46.97 15.98
C LYS A 475 6.28 45.85 14.98
N VAL A 476 5.26 45.16 14.45
CA VAL A 476 5.43 43.99 13.58
C VAL A 476 6.27 44.30 12.35
N THR A 477 6.02 45.44 11.69
CA THR A 477 6.70 45.83 10.45
C THR A 477 7.98 46.63 10.67
N GLN A 478 8.41 46.84 11.92
CA GLN A 478 9.68 47.49 12.22
C GLN A 478 10.83 46.49 12.08
N THR A 479 12.02 46.98 11.71
CA THR A 479 13.22 46.14 11.61
C THR A 479 13.55 45.53 12.97
N GLN A 480 13.59 44.20 13.02
CA GLN A 480 14.05 43.42 14.16
C GLN A 480 15.50 43.01 13.94
N THR A 481 16.25 42.80 15.02
CA THR A 481 17.64 42.34 14.95
C THR A 481 17.87 41.11 15.81
N ALA A 482 18.82 40.27 15.40
CA ALA A 482 19.27 39.13 16.21
C ALA A 482 20.80 38.99 16.18
N ASP A 483 21.34 38.49 17.29
CA ASP A 483 22.75 38.16 17.44
C ASP A 483 23.01 36.69 17.07
N LEU A 484 23.74 36.49 15.98
CA LEU A 484 24.16 35.19 15.46
C LEU A 484 25.63 34.89 15.79
N SER A 485 26.27 35.67 16.67
CA SER A 485 27.69 35.49 17.02
C SER A 485 28.00 34.16 17.71
N LYS A 486 27.03 33.59 18.41
CA LYS A 486 27.13 32.30 19.13
C LYS A 486 26.40 31.16 18.44
N VAL A 487 25.99 31.36 17.18
CA VAL A 487 25.20 30.38 16.44
C VAL A 487 26.11 29.65 15.47
N ALA A 488 26.16 28.33 15.58
CA ALA A 488 26.92 27.51 14.67
C ALA A 488 26.33 27.61 13.24
N PRO A 489 27.18 27.63 12.20
CA PRO A 489 26.70 27.49 10.83
C PRO A 489 25.95 26.17 10.61
N GLY A 490 25.02 26.17 9.67
CA GLY A 490 24.25 25.00 9.29
C GLY A 490 22.75 25.29 9.12
N PRO A 491 21.94 24.24 8.97
CA PRO A 491 20.51 24.38 8.76
C PRO A 491 19.81 24.86 10.04
N ALA A 492 18.85 25.76 9.86
CA ALA A 492 18.00 26.30 10.91
C ALA A 492 16.58 26.53 10.36
N MET A 493 15.63 26.74 11.26
CA MET A 493 14.24 27.04 10.95
C MET A 493 13.90 28.42 11.48
N LEU A 494 13.49 29.34 10.62
CA LEU A 494 12.87 30.59 11.05
C LEU A 494 11.40 30.30 11.33
N ARG A 495 11.04 30.29 12.61
CA ARG A 495 9.67 30.13 13.08
C ARG A 495 9.04 31.49 13.31
N MET A 496 7.91 31.72 12.69
CA MET A 496 7.09 32.92 12.87
C MET A 496 5.70 32.51 13.35
N LYS A 497 5.12 33.28 14.27
CA LYS A 497 3.77 33.07 14.76
C LYS A 497 3.04 34.41 14.81
N LEU A 498 1.87 34.45 14.19
CA LEU A 498 0.96 35.59 14.21
C LEU A 498 -0.30 35.20 14.97
N ALA A 499 -0.60 35.90 16.06
CA ALA A 499 -1.85 35.80 16.79
C ALA A 499 -2.65 37.07 16.58
N VAL A 500 -3.92 36.92 16.21
CA VAL A 500 -4.85 38.03 15.98
C VAL A 500 -6.08 37.80 16.86
N THR A 501 -6.57 38.84 17.50
CA THR A 501 -7.84 38.82 18.24
C THR A 501 -8.74 39.89 17.66
N THR A 502 -10.00 39.56 17.36
CA THR A 502 -10.94 40.52 16.77
C THR A 502 -11.16 41.75 17.67
N ALA A 503 -11.67 42.84 17.12
CA ALA A 503 -12.12 43.97 17.92
C ALA A 503 -13.34 43.58 18.78
N PRO A 504 -13.46 44.07 20.02
CA PRO A 504 -14.71 43.96 20.79
C PRO A 504 -15.90 44.54 20.02
N ALA A 505 -17.05 43.88 20.11
CA ALA A 505 -18.28 44.31 19.43
C ALA A 505 -19.46 44.35 20.41
N ARG A 506 -20.50 45.13 20.11
CA ARG A 506 -21.75 45.12 20.88
C ARG A 506 -22.70 44.09 20.31
N ASP A 507 -23.36 43.33 21.18
CA ASP A 507 -24.44 42.44 20.77
C ASP A 507 -25.73 43.22 20.46
N SER A 508 -26.77 42.51 20.01
CA SER A 508 -28.07 43.11 19.66
C SER A 508 -28.78 43.80 20.83
N ARG A 509 -28.35 43.57 22.08
CA ARG A 509 -28.84 44.24 23.29
C ARG A 509 -27.93 45.38 23.75
N GLY A 510 -26.89 45.70 22.99
CA GLY A 510 -25.94 46.77 23.27
C GLY A 510 -24.84 46.39 24.27
N LYS A 511 -24.77 45.14 24.76
CA LYS A 511 -23.73 44.68 25.68
C LYS A 511 -22.42 44.50 24.93
N LEU A 512 -21.33 45.05 25.47
CA LEU A 512 -20.00 44.89 24.89
C LEU A 512 -19.50 43.46 25.14
N VAL A 513 -19.13 42.77 24.08
CA VAL A 513 -18.55 41.42 24.09
C VAL A 513 -17.07 41.55 23.68
N PRO A 514 -16.13 40.98 24.45
CA PRO A 514 -14.72 40.99 24.09
C PRO A 514 -14.46 40.35 22.73
N GLY A 515 -13.41 40.82 22.05
CA GLY A 515 -12.92 40.21 20.82
C GLY A 515 -12.60 38.73 21.02
N THR A 516 -12.70 37.96 19.94
CA THR A 516 -12.43 36.53 19.95
C THR A 516 -11.09 36.25 19.29
N PRO A 517 -10.20 35.45 19.92
CA PRO A 517 -8.92 35.11 19.33
C PRO A 517 -9.14 34.24 18.09
N LEU A 518 -8.42 34.56 17.02
CA LEU A 518 -8.29 33.71 15.85
C LEU A 518 -7.35 32.55 16.18
N VAL A 519 -7.47 31.47 15.42
CA VAL A 519 -6.46 30.42 15.39
C VAL A 519 -5.11 31.03 14.98
N PRO A 520 -4.07 30.96 15.82
CA PRO A 520 -2.78 31.55 15.50
C PRO A 520 -2.18 30.94 14.24
N LYS A 521 -1.63 31.79 13.36
CA LYS A 521 -0.97 31.36 12.13
C LYS A 521 0.53 31.23 12.36
N GLY A 522 1.03 29.99 12.33
CA GLY A 522 2.45 29.70 12.31
C GLY A 522 2.99 29.55 10.89
N VAL A 523 4.23 29.98 10.65
CA VAL A 523 4.97 29.78 9.40
C VAL A 523 6.41 29.41 9.76
N ASP A 524 6.84 28.23 9.32
CA ASP A 524 8.20 27.73 9.50
C ASP A 524 8.93 27.77 8.15
N LEU A 525 9.99 28.57 8.05
CA LEU A 525 10.80 28.73 6.83
C LEU A 525 12.18 28.06 7.03
N PRO A 526 12.56 27.07 6.19
CA PRO A 526 13.89 26.48 6.26
C PRO A 526 14.93 27.46 5.74
N VAL A 527 15.92 27.79 6.58
CA VAL A 527 17.02 28.71 6.28
C VAL A 527 18.37 28.05 6.54
N THR A 528 19.42 28.57 5.92
CA THR A 528 20.79 28.14 6.19
C THR A 528 21.58 29.28 6.82
N ILE A 529 22.18 29.01 7.97
CA ILE A 529 23.16 29.90 8.60
C ILE A 529 24.50 29.63 7.93
N ASN A 530 24.91 30.56 7.08
CA ASN A 530 26.14 30.45 6.33
C ASN A 530 27.36 30.61 7.24
N PRO A 531 28.52 30.10 6.82
CA PRO A 531 29.79 30.46 7.43
C PRO A 531 30.00 31.99 7.50
N PRO A 532 30.88 32.45 8.41
CA PRO A 532 31.32 33.84 8.42
C PRO A 532 31.84 34.29 7.04
N ALA A 533 31.86 35.60 6.79
CA ALA A 533 32.38 36.14 5.54
C ALA A 533 33.83 35.68 5.28
N GLY A 534 34.15 35.36 4.03
CA GLY A 534 35.46 34.89 3.58
C GLY A 534 35.69 33.37 3.67
N TYR A 535 34.74 32.60 4.22
CA TYR A 535 34.77 31.12 4.18
C TYR A 535 33.93 30.59 3.00
N PRO A 536 34.29 29.41 2.44
CA PRO A 536 33.49 28.76 1.41
C PRO A 536 32.13 28.31 1.97
N GLN A 537 31.07 28.47 1.17
CA GLN A 537 29.70 28.05 1.49
C GLN A 537 29.51 26.60 1.06
N VAL A 538 29.22 25.73 2.02
CA VAL A 538 28.99 24.29 1.78
C VAL A 538 27.50 23.99 1.83
N ALA A 539 27.02 23.09 0.96
CA ALA A 539 25.65 22.61 1.04
C ALA A 539 25.35 22.00 2.43
N SER A 540 24.15 22.24 2.95
CA SER A 540 23.77 21.83 4.31
C SER A 540 23.27 20.38 4.40
N ARG A 541 23.05 19.72 3.25
CA ARG A 541 22.58 18.35 3.12
C ARG A 541 23.18 17.68 1.88
N VAL A 542 23.31 16.37 1.97
CA VAL A 542 23.57 15.47 0.84
C VAL A 542 22.69 14.23 0.95
N ASP A 543 22.26 13.66 -0.18
CA ASP A 543 21.52 12.40 -0.21
C ASP A 543 22.36 11.35 -0.98
N PHE A 544 22.65 10.23 -0.32
CA PHE A 544 23.36 9.10 -0.94
C PHE A 544 22.42 8.24 -1.80
N GLY A 545 21.11 8.52 -1.79
CA GLY A 545 20.11 7.76 -2.53
C GLY A 545 19.90 6.37 -1.94
N THR A 546 19.56 5.41 -2.80
CA THR A 546 19.30 4.03 -2.38
C THR A 546 20.56 3.17 -2.47
N VAL A 547 20.98 2.59 -1.36
CA VAL A 547 22.07 1.62 -1.28
C VAL A 547 21.47 0.22 -1.14
N THR A 548 21.78 -0.66 -2.09
CA THR A 548 21.26 -2.04 -2.08
C THR A 548 22.34 -3.01 -1.59
N GLY A 549 22.03 -3.81 -0.56
CA GLY A 549 22.98 -4.73 0.05
C GLY A 549 23.97 -4.05 1.01
N SER A 550 25.14 -4.67 1.19
CA SER A 550 26.32 -4.05 1.81
C SER A 550 27.21 -3.45 0.72
N GLY A 551 27.83 -2.29 0.97
CA GLY A 551 28.70 -1.64 -0.01
C GLY A 551 28.99 -0.19 0.31
N GLU A 552 29.40 0.55 -0.71
CA GLU A 552 29.72 1.97 -0.64
C GLU A 552 28.86 2.77 -1.62
N ALA A 553 28.46 3.98 -1.23
CA ALA A 553 27.83 4.94 -2.12
C ALA A 553 28.57 6.27 -2.04
N THR A 554 28.91 6.85 -3.20
CA THR A 554 29.66 8.11 -3.29
C THR A 554 28.81 9.20 -3.91
N VAL A 555 28.86 10.39 -3.34
CA VAL A 555 28.14 11.58 -3.80
C VAL A 555 29.02 12.82 -3.61
N ASP A 556 28.91 13.79 -4.52
CA ASP A 556 29.65 15.05 -4.41
C ASP A 556 28.90 16.02 -3.49
N LEU A 557 29.55 16.47 -2.42
CA LEU A 557 29.10 17.62 -1.65
C LEU A 557 29.53 18.91 -2.36
N GLU A 558 28.56 19.67 -2.84
CA GLU A 558 28.80 20.95 -3.50
C GLU A 558 29.16 22.05 -2.50
N PHE A 559 30.11 22.92 -2.90
CA PHE A 559 30.44 24.14 -2.18
C PHE A 559 30.84 25.27 -3.13
N HIS A 560 30.74 26.51 -2.65
CA HIS A 560 30.97 27.72 -3.43
C HIS A 560 31.88 28.72 -2.71
N GLY A 561 32.77 29.34 -3.48
CA GLY A 561 33.61 30.44 -3.03
C GLY A 561 35.01 30.00 -2.62
N PRO A 562 35.95 30.95 -2.53
CA PRO A 562 37.36 30.64 -2.33
C PRO A 562 37.60 30.05 -0.94
N GLY A 563 38.40 28.99 -0.87
CA GLY A 563 38.78 28.35 0.37
C GLY A 563 39.08 26.87 0.22
N CYS A 564 39.12 26.20 1.36
CA CYS A 564 39.55 24.81 1.50
C CYS A 564 38.50 24.07 2.35
N VAL A 565 38.02 22.92 1.85
CA VAL A 565 36.93 22.13 2.45
C VAL A 565 37.36 20.66 2.60
N TRP A 566 37.19 20.06 3.78
CA TRP A 566 37.56 18.66 4.03
C TRP A 566 36.69 18.01 5.13
N VAL A 567 36.64 16.68 5.18
CA VAL A 567 35.97 15.94 6.27
C VAL A 567 36.94 15.72 7.42
N ALA A 568 36.51 15.92 8.68
CA ALA A 568 37.38 15.66 9.83
C ALA A 568 37.75 14.15 9.92
N PRO A 569 39.01 13.79 10.22
CA PRO A 569 39.47 12.39 10.13
C PRO A 569 38.98 11.48 11.28
N GLN A 570 38.52 12.03 12.41
CA GLN A 570 37.98 11.26 13.54
C GLN A 570 36.66 11.85 14.02
N GLY A 571 35.67 10.99 14.30
CA GLY A 571 34.39 11.41 14.88
C GLY A 571 33.53 12.30 13.98
N ALA A 572 33.84 12.40 12.68
CA ALA A 572 33.11 13.27 11.76
C ALA A 572 31.67 12.82 11.55
N THR A 573 31.42 11.51 11.53
CA THR A 573 30.08 10.97 11.28
C THR A 573 29.37 10.70 12.59
N LYS A 574 28.18 11.30 12.73
CA LYS A 574 27.21 10.98 13.77
C LYS A 574 25.95 10.42 13.11
N VAL A 575 25.74 9.12 13.25
CA VAL A 575 24.49 8.46 12.84
C VAL A 575 23.44 8.75 13.91
N GLU A 576 22.32 9.34 13.50
CA GLU A 576 21.21 9.64 14.39
C GLU A 576 20.14 8.55 14.34
N ALA A 577 19.96 7.91 13.18
CA ALA A 577 19.02 6.82 12.99
C ALA A 577 19.49 5.83 11.90
N SER A 578 19.26 4.54 12.13
CA SER A 578 19.60 3.48 11.19
C SER A 578 18.79 2.19 11.39
N PRO A 579 18.60 1.39 10.33
CA PRO A 579 17.96 0.08 10.44
C PRO A 579 18.65 -0.88 11.42
N SER A 580 17.92 -1.90 11.89
CA SER A 580 18.49 -2.90 12.79
C SER A 580 19.55 -3.72 12.05
N GLY A 581 20.70 -3.96 12.69
CA GLY A 581 21.78 -4.77 12.11
C GLY A 581 22.71 -4.02 11.16
N THR A 582 22.56 -2.70 11.02
CA THR A 582 23.43 -1.86 10.16
C THR A 582 24.41 -1.03 11.00
N ASP A 583 24.94 -1.59 12.08
CA ASP A 583 25.93 -0.92 12.92
C ASP A 583 27.24 -0.68 12.13
N GLY A 584 27.93 0.42 12.43
CA GLY A 584 29.21 0.76 11.81
C GLY A 584 29.13 1.65 10.55
N LEU A 585 27.95 2.17 10.21
CA LEU A 585 27.78 3.18 9.15
C LEU A 585 28.71 4.38 9.38
N ASN A 586 29.45 4.77 8.36
CA ASN A 586 30.32 5.94 8.41
C ASN A 586 30.32 6.70 7.07
N VAL A 587 30.61 8.00 7.12
CA VAL A 587 30.84 8.85 5.95
C VAL A 587 32.29 9.32 5.96
N THR A 588 32.96 9.14 4.83
CA THR A 588 34.37 9.49 4.64
C THR A 588 34.56 10.34 3.39
N SER A 589 35.75 10.89 3.21
CA SER A 589 36.15 11.60 1.99
C SER A 589 37.63 11.37 1.72
N THR A 590 38.04 11.53 0.46
CA THR A 590 39.46 11.57 0.09
C THR A 590 40.15 12.83 0.65
N ALA A 591 39.41 13.92 0.85
CA ALA A 591 39.90 15.15 1.46
C ALA A 591 39.65 15.15 2.97
N THR A 592 40.73 15.02 3.75
CA THR A 592 40.69 14.74 5.21
C THR A 592 41.45 15.74 6.07
N SER A 593 42.12 16.72 5.48
CA SER A 593 42.86 17.74 6.22
C SER A 593 43.02 19.03 5.42
N ALA A 594 43.42 20.11 6.07
CA ALA A 594 43.75 21.38 5.40
C ALA A 594 44.86 21.25 4.34
N LYS A 595 45.72 20.21 4.41
CA LYS A 595 46.77 19.95 3.42
C LYS A 595 46.27 19.17 2.20
N ASN A 596 45.17 18.44 2.36
CA ASN A 596 44.56 17.60 1.35
C ASN A 596 43.05 17.88 1.38
N CYS A 597 42.68 19.07 0.95
CA CYS A 597 41.30 19.54 0.93
C CYS A 597 40.82 19.77 -0.49
N ALA A 598 39.51 19.76 -0.67
CA ALA A 598 38.89 20.24 -1.88
C ALA A 598 38.92 21.77 -1.90
N SER A 599 39.31 22.35 -3.03
CA SER A 599 39.28 23.79 -3.28
C SER A 599 38.39 24.11 -4.48
N ASP A 600 37.76 25.27 -4.45
CA ASP A 600 37.00 25.81 -5.59
C ASP A 600 37.99 26.08 -6.76
N PRO A 601 37.76 25.52 -7.97
CA PRO A 601 38.65 25.70 -9.12
C PRO A 601 38.73 27.15 -9.63
N GLY A 602 37.86 28.06 -9.16
CA GLY A 602 37.82 29.47 -9.54
C GLY A 602 36.79 29.78 -10.64
N ALA A 603 36.73 31.05 -11.07
CA ALA A 603 35.87 31.53 -12.17
C ALA A 603 34.35 31.31 -12.03
N GLY A 604 33.83 31.13 -10.80
CA GLY A 604 32.40 30.96 -10.55
C GLY A 604 31.89 29.52 -10.73
N GLU A 605 32.79 28.55 -10.91
CA GLU A 605 32.47 27.13 -10.90
C GLU A 605 32.20 26.62 -9.46
N GLN A 606 31.51 25.49 -9.35
CA GLN A 606 31.23 24.82 -8.08
C GLN A 606 32.38 23.91 -7.67
N GLY A 607 32.86 24.06 -6.43
CA GLY A 607 33.74 23.09 -5.81
C GLY A 607 32.98 21.83 -5.41
N LYS A 608 33.64 20.68 -5.50
CA LYS A 608 33.07 19.37 -5.17
C LYS A 608 33.93 18.63 -4.17
N LEU A 609 33.32 18.14 -3.09
CA LEU A 609 33.96 17.28 -2.10
C LEU A 609 33.31 15.90 -2.16
N PRO A 610 33.98 14.86 -2.69
CA PRO A 610 33.39 13.52 -2.75
C PRO A 610 33.23 12.96 -1.34
N LEU A 611 32.01 12.57 -0.98
CA LEU A 611 31.67 11.88 0.25
C LEU A 611 31.30 10.44 -0.07
N THR A 612 31.81 9.48 0.70
CA THR A 612 31.50 8.06 0.57
C THR A 612 30.85 7.54 1.86
N LEU A 613 29.62 7.05 1.75
CA LEU A 613 28.90 6.32 2.79
C LEU A 613 29.28 4.85 2.72
N HIS A 614 29.75 4.30 3.83
CA HIS A 614 30.08 2.88 3.97
C HIS A 614 28.95 2.16 4.70
N VAL A 615 28.40 1.13 4.05
CA VAL A 615 27.31 0.28 4.56
C VAL A 615 27.86 -1.13 4.77
N PRO A 616 28.35 -1.46 5.98
CA PRO A 616 29.04 -2.73 6.23
C PRO A 616 28.10 -3.94 6.18
N ASN A 617 26.84 -3.76 6.58
CA ASN A 617 25.84 -4.82 6.66
C ASN A 617 24.58 -4.38 5.90
N GLN A 618 23.96 -5.32 5.19
CA GLN A 618 22.68 -5.07 4.52
C GLN A 618 21.55 -4.84 5.52
N GLY A 619 20.66 -3.90 5.21
CA GLY A 619 19.47 -3.60 6.02
C GLY A 619 18.36 -3.03 5.15
N ARG A 620 17.18 -2.82 5.76
CA ARG A 620 16.05 -2.15 5.12
C ARG A 620 15.59 -0.97 5.96
N GLY A 621 15.50 0.22 5.36
CA GLY A 621 15.00 1.43 6.00
C GLY A 621 15.91 2.64 5.77
N ASP A 622 15.56 3.76 6.39
CA ASP A 622 16.28 5.02 6.19
C ASP A 622 17.45 5.14 7.18
N VAL A 623 18.55 5.69 6.68
CA VAL A 623 19.70 6.13 7.45
C VAL A 623 19.73 7.65 7.44
N GLY A 624 19.89 8.23 8.62
CA GLY A 624 20.02 9.67 8.79
C GLY A 624 21.12 10.02 9.78
N GLY A 625 21.88 11.06 9.46
CA GLY A 625 22.93 11.54 10.34
C GLY A 625 23.55 12.86 9.90
N THR A 626 24.68 13.18 10.53
CA THR A 626 25.50 14.34 10.18
C THR A 626 26.95 13.94 9.96
N VAL A 627 27.61 14.61 9.02
CA VAL A 627 29.05 14.56 8.81
C VAL A 627 29.64 15.94 9.08
N THR A 628 30.74 15.97 9.85
CA THR A 628 31.45 17.21 10.19
C THR A 628 32.44 17.55 9.08
N VAL A 629 32.14 18.61 8.35
CA VAL A 629 32.97 19.18 7.29
C VAL A 629 33.66 20.44 7.83
N MET A 630 34.96 20.56 7.63
CA MET A 630 35.73 21.71 8.02
C MET A 630 35.88 22.66 6.83
N VAL A 631 35.72 23.96 7.07
CA VAL A 631 35.94 25.02 6.08
C VAL A 631 37.02 25.98 6.56
N ALA A 632 37.93 26.36 5.67
CA ALA A 632 38.96 27.36 5.91
C ALA A 632 39.00 28.41 4.79
N LYS A 633 39.40 29.63 5.15
CA LYS A 633 39.58 30.72 4.19
C LYS A 633 40.76 30.47 3.27
N ALA A 634 40.70 31.02 2.05
CA ALA A 634 41.78 30.91 1.07
C ALA A 634 43.07 31.65 1.47
N ASP A 635 42.96 32.72 2.25
CA ASP A 635 44.10 33.51 2.75
C ASP A 635 44.83 32.86 3.95
N GLY A 636 44.32 31.74 4.46
CA GLY A 636 44.82 31.09 5.67
C GLY A 636 44.62 31.89 6.96
N GLN A 637 43.93 33.03 6.91
CA GLN A 637 43.71 33.89 8.07
C GLN A 637 42.42 33.53 8.82
N GLY A 638 42.60 32.96 10.01
CA GLY A 638 41.53 32.57 10.92
C GLY A 638 41.43 31.06 11.09
N GLU A 639 40.75 30.65 12.16
CA GLU A 639 40.61 29.24 12.51
C GLU A 639 39.60 28.51 11.61
N PRO A 640 39.90 27.28 11.16
CA PRO A 640 38.92 26.43 10.48
C PRO A 640 37.60 26.33 11.25
N ARG A 641 36.48 26.39 10.54
CA ARG A 641 35.14 26.28 11.12
C ARG A 641 34.54 24.92 10.80
N ALA A 642 33.94 24.28 11.80
CA ALA A 642 33.19 23.06 11.62
C ALA A 642 31.77 23.37 11.12
N MET A 643 31.36 22.61 10.11
CA MET A 643 30.05 22.64 9.46
C MET A 643 29.42 21.26 9.63
N GLN A 644 28.20 21.19 10.16
CA GLN A 644 27.44 19.94 10.16
C GLN A 644 26.64 19.83 8.87
N VAL A 645 27.02 18.88 8.02
CA VAL A 645 26.31 18.54 6.79
C VAL A 645 25.43 17.34 7.06
N GLN A 646 24.14 17.45 6.78
CA GLN A 646 23.22 16.33 6.95
C GLN A 646 23.42 15.31 5.83
N PHE A 647 23.32 14.03 6.16
CA PHE A 647 23.21 13.01 5.13
C PHE A 647 21.99 12.13 5.34
N SER A 648 21.44 11.67 4.23
CA SER A 648 20.42 10.62 4.18
C SER A 648 20.85 9.51 3.23
N ALA A 649 20.31 8.32 3.46
CA ALA A 649 20.34 7.21 2.51
C ALA A 649 19.14 6.29 2.78
N THR A 650 18.65 5.60 1.76
CA THR A 650 17.70 4.50 1.94
C THR A 650 18.43 3.18 1.71
N LEU A 651 18.38 2.28 2.69
CA LEU A 651 18.94 0.93 2.56
C LEU A 651 17.87 -0.03 2.05
N ALA A 652 18.24 -0.81 1.05
CA ALA A 652 17.44 -1.90 0.52
C ALA A 652 18.21 -3.22 0.61
N LYS A 653 17.52 -4.31 0.93
CA LYS A 653 18.13 -5.65 0.88
C LYS A 653 18.29 -6.08 -0.56
N GLN A 654 19.43 -6.70 -0.88
CA GLN A 654 19.62 -7.36 -2.16
C GLN A 654 18.77 -8.64 -2.19
N GLN A 655 17.85 -8.76 -3.16
CA GLN A 655 17.05 -9.97 -3.28
C GLN A 655 17.93 -11.17 -3.68
N ASP A 656 17.67 -12.31 -3.04
CA ASP A 656 18.39 -13.55 -3.29
C ASP A 656 17.88 -14.18 -4.61
N ALA A 657 18.43 -13.72 -5.74
CA ALA A 657 17.96 -14.03 -7.09
C ALA A 657 17.83 -15.53 -7.38
N ALA A 658 18.59 -16.38 -6.67
CA ALA A 658 18.55 -17.83 -6.81
C ALA A 658 17.20 -18.43 -6.37
N ASN A 659 16.63 -17.96 -5.26
CA ASN A 659 15.36 -18.48 -4.73
C ASN A 659 14.16 -18.02 -5.55
N THR A 660 14.17 -16.77 -6.03
CA THR A 660 13.12 -16.26 -6.92
C THR A 660 13.13 -17.00 -8.26
N LEU A 661 14.30 -17.28 -8.83
CA LEU A 661 14.42 -18.07 -10.06
C LEU A 661 13.92 -19.51 -9.87
N LEU A 662 14.26 -20.16 -8.76
CA LEU A 662 13.75 -21.49 -8.39
C LEU A 662 12.22 -21.52 -8.29
N GLY A 663 11.62 -20.49 -7.65
CA GLY A 663 10.17 -20.37 -7.55
C GLY A 663 9.47 -20.21 -8.91
N ILE A 664 10.02 -19.36 -9.78
CA ILE A 664 9.50 -19.16 -11.15
C ILE A 664 9.62 -20.45 -11.97
N LEU A 665 10.77 -21.13 -11.90
CA LEU A 665 10.99 -22.39 -12.60
C LEU A 665 10.04 -23.49 -12.11
N ALA A 666 9.83 -23.58 -10.79
CA ALA A 666 8.88 -24.53 -10.21
C ALA A 666 7.44 -24.25 -10.68
N ALA A 667 7.02 -22.99 -10.69
CA ALA A 667 5.69 -22.60 -11.18
C ALA A 667 5.51 -22.90 -12.68
N LEU A 668 6.53 -22.63 -13.51
CA LEU A 668 6.51 -22.88 -14.94
C LEU A 668 6.42 -24.38 -15.27
N ILE A 669 7.04 -25.23 -14.45
CA ILE A 669 7.02 -26.70 -14.61
C ILE A 669 5.72 -27.30 -14.08
N LEU A 670 5.30 -26.90 -12.87
CA LEU A 670 4.11 -27.46 -12.21
C LEU A 670 2.80 -27.01 -12.87
N GLY A 671 2.75 -25.78 -13.40
CA GLY A 671 1.58 -25.21 -14.07
C GLY A 671 0.97 -26.12 -15.15
N PRO A 672 1.75 -26.60 -16.14
CA PRO A 672 1.25 -27.52 -17.17
C PRO A 672 1.23 -29.00 -16.74
N LEU A 673 2.14 -29.45 -15.88
CA LEU A 673 2.22 -30.88 -15.51
C LEU A 673 1.05 -31.33 -14.63
N VAL A 674 0.56 -30.48 -13.72
CA VAL A 674 -0.55 -30.85 -12.83
C VAL A 674 -1.85 -31.12 -13.61
N PRO A 675 -2.32 -30.24 -14.52
CA PRO A 675 -3.50 -30.52 -15.35
C PRO A 675 -3.33 -31.75 -16.26
N LEU A 676 -2.14 -31.95 -16.85
CA LEU A 676 -1.86 -33.12 -17.69
C LEU A 676 -1.89 -34.42 -16.89
N GLY A 677 -1.32 -34.41 -15.68
CA GLY A 677 -1.36 -35.54 -14.75
C GLY A 677 -2.78 -35.88 -14.33
N LEU A 678 -3.59 -34.87 -14.00
CA LEU A 678 -5.01 -35.05 -13.67
C LEU A 678 -5.82 -35.60 -14.84
N ALA A 679 -5.58 -35.12 -16.08
CA ALA A 679 -6.24 -35.64 -17.27
C ALA A 679 -5.89 -37.12 -17.54
N TYR A 680 -4.62 -37.50 -17.39
CA TYR A 680 -4.18 -38.89 -17.56
C TYR A 680 -4.76 -39.81 -16.47
N LEU A 681 -4.84 -39.33 -15.22
CA LEU A 681 -5.47 -40.06 -14.12
C LEU A 681 -6.97 -40.29 -14.37
N ALA A 682 -7.70 -39.25 -14.83
CA ALA A 682 -9.11 -39.37 -15.18
C ALA A 682 -9.34 -40.37 -16.34
N LYS A 683 -8.49 -40.33 -17.37
CA LYS A 683 -8.55 -41.26 -18.50
C LYS A 683 -8.24 -42.70 -18.09
N TRP A 684 -7.22 -42.89 -17.24
CA TRP A 684 -6.96 -44.18 -16.63
C TRP A 684 -8.20 -44.65 -15.88
N TRP A 685 -8.76 -43.83 -14.98
CA TRP A 685 -9.94 -44.17 -14.18
C TRP A 685 -11.13 -44.66 -15.03
N THR A 686 -11.41 -43.99 -16.15
CA THR A 686 -12.55 -44.23 -17.06
C THR A 686 -12.33 -45.33 -18.10
N ALA A 687 -11.10 -45.72 -18.41
CA ALA A 687 -10.80 -46.79 -19.37
C ALA A 687 -11.14 -48.19 -18.79
N ARG A 688 -12.42 -48.57 -18.85
CA ARG A 688 -12.95 -49.87 -18.39
C ARG A 688 -13.92 -50.43 -19.43
N ILE A 689 -13.96 -51.75 -19.56
CA ILE A 689 -15.00 -52.48 -20.31
C ILE A 689 -16.33 -52.30 -19.53
N PRO A 690 -17.41 -51.83 -20.17
CA PRO A 690 -18.70 -51.64 -19.51
C PRO A 690 -19.25 -52.94 -18.89
N ALA A 691 -19.94 -52.82 -17.75
CA ALA A 691 -20.64 -53.92 -17.10
C ALA A 691 -21.91 -54.28 -17.88
N ARG A 692 -21.78 -55.19 -18.84
CA ARG A 692 -22.88 -55.75 -19.61
C ARG A 692 -22.60 -57.23 -19.81
N SER A 693 -23.66 -58.03 -19.82
CA SER A 693 -23.60 -59.43 -20.19
C SER A 693 -22.93 -59.60 -21.55
N LEU A 694 -21.98 -60.54 -21.60
CA LEU A 694 -21.22 -60.86 -22.79
C LEU A 694 -21.23 -62.36 -22.97
N ARG A 695 -21.48 -62.80 -24.20
CA ARG A 695 -21.28 -64.19 -24.64
C ARG A 695 -20.16 -64.19 -25.65
N ALA A 696 -19.35 -65.23 -25.60
CA ALA A 696 -18.22 -65.38 -26.50
C ALA A 696 -18.15 -66.78 -27.07
N GLU A 697 -17.80 -66.87 -28.34
CA GLU A 697 -17.56 -68.12 -29.05
C GLU A 697 -16.22 -68.01 -29.79
N VAL A 698 -15.39 -69.04 -29.68
CA VAL A 698 -14.15 -69.18 -30.45
C VAL A 698 -14.42 -70.22 -31.54
N ILE A 699 -14.46 -69.77 -32.79
CA ILE A 699 -14.85 -70.59 -33.92
C ILE A 699 -13.61 -70.85 -34.80
N PRO A 700 -13.10 -72.10 -34.84
CA PRO A 700 -12.04 -72.46 -35.77
C PRO A 700 -12.55 -72.42 -37.20
N VAL A 701 -11.83 -71.74 -38.07
CA VAL A 701 -12.15 -71.62 -39.50
C VAL A 701 -10.97 -72.01 -40.37
N THR A 702 -11.29 -72.55 -41.55
CA THR A 702 -10.34 -72.84 -42.62
C THR A 702 -10.63 -71.95 -43.83
N ILE A 703 -9.61 -71.30 -44.36
CA ILE A 703 -9.68 -70.35 -45.48
C ILE A 703 -9.30 -71.11 -46.74
N SER A 704 -10.27 -71.37 -47.62
CA SER A 704 -10.04 -72.04 -48.90
C SER A 704 -10.36 -71.07 -50.03
N GLY A 705 -9.30 -70.52 -50.65
CA GLY A 705 -9.44 -69.46 -51.64
C GLY A 705 -10.11 -68.21 -51.03
N SER A 706 -11.25 -67.81 -51.60
CA SER A 706 -12.07 -66.70 -51.09
C SER A 706 -13.17 -67.13 -50.11
N SER A 707 -13.25 -68.42 -49.78
CA SER A 707 -14.31 -68.97 -48.92
C SER A 707 -13.79 -69.25 -47.52
N VAL A 708 -14.57 -68.87 -46.50
CA VAL A 708 -14.32 -69.23 -45.10
C VAL A 708 -15.19 -70.43 -44.75
N LEU A 709 -14.55 -71.51 -44.35
CA LEU A 709 -15.18 -72.80 -44.03
C LEU A 709 -15.09 -73.08 -42.54
N ARG A 710 -16.16 -73.65 -41.97
CA ARG A 710 -16.19 -74.20 -40.62
C ARG A 710 -16.48 -75.70 -40.72
N ASP A 711 -15.54 -76.53 -40.28
CA ASP A 711 -15.62 -78.01 -40.37
C ASP A 711 -15.90 -78.54 -41.80
N GLY A 712 -15.44 -77.82 -42.83
CA GLY A 712 -15.58 -78.21 -44.23
C GLY A 712 -16.82 -77.64 -44.95
N GLU A 713 -17.74 -76.99 -44.23
CA GLU A 713 -18.94 -76.33 -44.80
C GLU A 713 -18.79 -74.79 -44.79
N PRO A 714 -19.53 -74.03 -45.62
CA PRO A 714 -19.53 -72.57 -45.58
C PRO A 714 -19.82 -72.03 -44.17
N PHE A 715 -19.10 -70.98 -43.76
CA PHE A 715 -19.24 -70.40 -42.43
C PHE A 715 -20.68 -69.95 -42.14
N ALA A 716 -21.29 -70.58 -41.14
CA ALA A 716 -22.56 -70.17 -40.56
C ALA A 716 -22.54 -70.39 -39.03
N PHE A 717 -23.32 -69.58 -38.31
CA PHE A 717 -23.58 -69.80 -36.90
C PHE A 717 -24.52 -71.00 -36.72
N ARG A 718 -24.23 -71.83 -35.72
CA ARG A 718 -25.04 -72.99 -35.31
C ARG A 718 -25.96 -72.59 -34.15
N ASP A 719 -27.08 -73.29 -34.00
CA ASP A 719 -28.06 -73.03 -32.93
C ASP A 719 -27.48 -73.16 -31.50
N ASN A 720 -26.35 -73.85 -31.35
CA ASN A 720 -25.65 -74.03 -30.08
C ASN A 720 -24.42 -73.12 -29.89
N ASP A 721 -24.13 -72.22 -30.83
CA ASP A 721 -23.08 -71.22 -30.66
C ASP A 721 -23.53 -70.11 -29.69
N LEU A 722 -22.56 -69.43 -29.05
CA LEU A 722 -22.82 -68.25 -28.22
C LEU A 722 -23.77 -68.51 -27.04
N VAL A 723 -23.80 -69.76 -26.55
CA VAL A 723 -24.57 -70.16 -25.36
C VAL A 723 -23.79 -69.90 -24.06
N ARG A 724 -22.47 -69.72 -24.15
CA ARG A 724 -21.57 -69.50 -23.00
C ARG A 724 -21.51 -68.03 -22.62
N MET A 725 -21.90 -67.71 -21.38
CA MET A 725 -21.69 -66.39 -20.79
C MET A 725 -20.24 -66.24 -20.29
N VAL A 726 -19.63 -65.08 -20.57
CA VAL A 726 -18.30 -64.74 -20.10
C VAL A 726 -18.36 -64.27 -18.63
N PRO A 727 -17.67 -64.95 -17.70
CA PRO A 727 -17.60 -64.53 -16.30
C PRO A 727 -16.92 -63.16 -16.12
N GLY A 728 -17.22 -62.46 -15.02
CA GLY A 728 -16.52 -61.20 -14.68
C GLY A 728 -17.06 -59.94 -15.37
N THR A 729 -18.25 -60.03 -15.98
CA THR A 729 -18.90 -58.94 -16.71
C THR A 729 -19.97 -58.18 -15.91
N ALA A 730 -20.21 -58.58 -14.66
CA ALA A 730 -21.19 -57.96 -13.76
C ALA A 730 -20.79 -56.56 -13.25
N ALA A 731 -19.52 -56.17 -13.38
CA ALA A 731 -19.00 -54.86 -13.00
C ALA A 731 -17.98 -54.36 -14.04
N PRO A 732 -17.74 -53.03 -14.16
CA PRO A 732 -16.83 -52.52 -15.17
C PRO A 732 -15.41 -52.99 -14.88
N THR A 733 -14.84 -53.77 -15.80
CA THR A 733 -13.53 -54.43 -15.61
C THR A 733 -12.49 -53.88 -16.57
N ARG A 734 -11.22 -54.01 -16.21
CA ARG A 734 -10.09 -53.68 -17.08
C ARG A 734 -9.42 -54.87 -17.74
N HIS A 735 -9.78 -56.05 -17.25
CA HIS A 735 -9.21 -57.34 -17.63
C HIS A 735 -10.38 -58.33 -17.73
N LEU A 736 -10.48 -59.02 -18.85
CA LEU A 736 -11.46 -60.07 -19.08
C LEU A 736 -10.76 -61.24 -19.77
N ALA A 737 -11.05 -62.47 -19.35
CA ALA A 737 -10.45 -63.65 -19.94
C ALA A 737 -11.54 -64.52 -20.59
N ILE A 738 -11.27 -65.00 -21.81
CA ILE A 738 -12.19 -65.80 -22.62
C ILE A 738 -11.41 -66.98 -23.18
N ASP A 739 -11.62 -68.18 -22.65
CA ASP A 739 -11.05 -69.44 -23.18
C ASP A 739 -9.58 -69.35 -23.63
N GLY A 740 -8.72 -68.77 -22.77
CA GLY A 740 -7.28 -68.60 -23.02
C GLY A 740 -6.86 -67.28 -23.70
N ILE A 741 -7.83 -66.43 -24.07
CA ILE A 741 -7.63 -65.11 -24.66
C ILE A 741 -7.80 -64.04 -23.58
N SER A 742 -6.88 -63.08 -23.47
CA SER A 742 -6.99 -61.93 -22.57
C SER A 742 -7.49 -60.69 -23.30
N LEU A 743 -8.39 -59.95 -22.68
CA LEU A 743 -8.92 -58.66 -23.12
C LEU A 743 -8.50 -57.60 -22.09
N ASP A 744 -7.50 -56.81 -22.43
CA ASP A 744 -6.85 -55.87 -21.52
C ASP A 744 -7.05 -54.42 -21.97
N THR A 745 -7.63 -53.59 -21.09
CA THR A 745 -7.82 -52.16 -21.36
C THR A 745 -6.50 -51.38 -21.32
N ARG A 746 -6.33 -50.46 -22.28
CA ARG A 746 -5.15 -49.59 -22.43
C ARG A 746 -5.60 -48.14 -22.65
N VAL A 747 -4.84 -47.21 -22.07
CA VAL A 747 -5.14 -45.76 -22.08
C VAL A 747 -4.46 -45.05 -23.27
N GLY A 748 -3.43 -45.65 -23.89
CA GLY A 748 -2.65 -45.02 -24.96
C GLY A 748 -1.74 -43.88 -24.45
N ARG A 749 -0.89 -43.33 -25.34
CA ARG A 749 0.12 -42.31 -24.98
C ARG A 749 -0.43 -40.89 -24.82
N SER A 750 -1.54 -40.58 -25.48
CA SER A 750 -2.18 -39.26 -25.38
C SER A 750 -3.07 -39.18 -24.13
N PRO A 751 -3.01 -38.11 -23.33
CA PRO A 751 -3.96 -37.88 -22.25
C PRO A 751 -5.36 -37.51 -22.76
N PHE A 752 -5.51 -37.23 -24.05
CA PHE A 752 -6.78 -36.93 -24.71
C PHE A 752 -7.33 -38.16 -25.46
N GLY A 753 -8.65 -38.23 -25.65
CA GLY A 753 -9.35 -39.34 -26.32
C GLY A 753 -9.70 -40.54 -25.43
N THR A 754 -10.33 -41.57 -25.98
CA THR A 754 -10.78 -42.77 -25.23
C THR A 754 -9.68 -43.82 -25.10
N GLY A 755 -9.80 -44.70 -24.10
CA GLY A 755 -9.04 -45.94 -24.04
C GLY A 755 -9.49 -46.95 -25.11
N TYR A 756 -8.81 -48.09 -25.18
CA TYR A 756 -9.13 -49.22 -26.05
C TYR A 756 -8.83 -50.55 -25.33
N VAL A 757 -9.26 -51.68 -25.89
CA VAL A 757 -9.00 -53.03 -25.39
C VAL A 757 -8.05 -53.73 -26.36
N VAL A 758 -7.10 -54.47 -25.82
CA VAL A 758 -6.20 -55.35 -26.58
C VAL A 758 -6.66 -56.78 -26.33
N ALA A 759 -7.01 -57.50 -27.39
CA ALA A 759 -7.27 -58.93 -27.32
C ALA A 759 -6.03 -59.69 -27.76
N SER A 760 -5.46 -60.47 -26.86
CA SER A 760 -4.21 -61.22 -27.07
C SER A 760 -4.36 -62.65 -26.60
N ALA A 761 -3.76 -63.59 -27.33
CA ALA A 761 -3.67 -64.99 -26.95
C ALA A 761 -2.22 -65.48 -27.11
N PRO A 762 -1.68 -66.30 -26.19
CA PRO A 762 -0.29 -66.73 -26.25
C PRO A 762 0.05 -67.43 -27.57
N GLY A 763 1.08 -66.95 -28.26
CA GLY A 763 1.56 -67.53 -29.53
C GLY A 763 0.68 -67.24 -30.75
N MET A 764 -0.35 -66.41 -30.60
CA MET A 764 -1.24 -66.00 -31.69
C MET A 764 -0.98 -64.53 -32.06
N ILE A 765 -1.32 -64.16 -33.29
CA ILE A 765 -1.45 -62.78 -33.74
C ILE A 765 -2.91 -62.50 -34.06
N GLY A 766 -3.37 -61.25 -33.91
CA GLY A 766 -4.77 -60.92 -34.05
C GLY A 766 -5.08 -59.53 -34.61
N ALA A 767 -6.26 -59.43 -35.20
CA ALA A 767 -6.83 -58.19 -35.72
C ALA A 767 -8.34 -58.14 -35.46
N ALA A 768 -8.86 -56.94 -35.19
CA ALA A 768 -10.26 -56.74 -34.88
C ALA A 768 -11.09 -56.34 -36.11
N GLY A 769 -12.23 -57.02 -36.29
CA GLY A 769 -13.24 -56.72 -37.30
C GLY A 769 -12.74 -56.74 -38.74
N LYS A 770 -13.60 -56.27 -39.65
CA LYS A 770 -13.31 -56.23 -41.10
C LYS A 770 -12.17 -55.28 -41.50
N THR A 771 -11.86 -54.28 -40.67
CA THR A 771 -10.79 -53.30 -40.95
C THR A 771 -9.41 -53.84 -40.63
N GLY A 772 -9.33 -54.93 -39.87
CA GLY A 772 -8.05 -55.52 -39.48
C GLY A 772 -7.29 -54.71 -38.42
N ASP A 773 -7.99 -54.03 -37.49
CA ASP A 773 -7.37 -53.15 -36.50
C ASP A 773 -6.49 -53.96 -35.52
N SER A 774 -5.18 -53.68 -35.52
CA SER A 774 -4.19 -54.31 -34.65
C SER A 774 -3.31 -53.28 -33.91
N VAL A 775 -2.59 -53.72 -32.89
CA VAL A 775 -1.65 -52.88 -32.13
C VAL A 775 -0.41 -53.67 -31.70
N GLY A 776 0.74 -53.01 -31.72
CA GLY A 776 2.01 -53.57 -31.26
C GLY A 776 2.85 -54.21 -32.37
N PRO A 777 4.13 -54.54 -32.05
CA PRO A 777 5.05 -55.16 -33.01
C PRO A 777 4.73 -56.64 -33.28
N ALA A 778 4.17 -57.37 -32.30
CA ALA A 778 3.42 -58.60 -32.53
C ALA A 778 1.95 -58.17 -32.55
N PRO A 779 1.28 -58.19 -33.72
CA PRO A 779 -0.03 -57.56 -33.84
C PRO A 779 -1.06 -58.29 -32.99
N ASP A 780 -1.56 -57.62 -31.95
CA ASP A 780 -2.72 -58.05 -31.16
C ASP A 780 -3.97 -57.30 -31.64
N ALA A 781 -5.15 -57.91 -31.49
CA ALA A 781 -6.39 -57.31 -31.97
C ALA A 781 -6.76 -56.08 -31.12
N ARG A 782 -7.02 -54.95 -31.78
CA ARG A 782 -7.38 -53.69 -31.10
C ARG A 782 -8.88 -53.45 -31.16
N LEU A 783 -9.54 -53.56 -30.01
CA LEU A 783 -10.98 -53.37 -29.85
C LEU A 783 -11.29 -52.02 -29.15
N PRO A 784 -12.47 -51.42 -29.36
CA PRO A 784 -12.96 -50.34 -28.51
C PRO A 784 -13.26 -50.83 -27.08
N LEU A 785 -13.36 -49.92 -26.10
CA LEU A 785 -13.74 -50.28 -24.71
C LEU A 785 -15.08 -51.02 -24.63
N ASN A 786 -16.02 -50.69 -25.52
CA ASN A 786 -17.25 -51.45 -25.69
C ASN A 786 -17.00 -52.66 -26.60
N VAL A 787 -16.52 -53.76 -26.03
CA VAL A 787 -16.21 -55.01 -26.75
C VAL A 787 -17.45 -55.78 -27.20
N HIS A 788 -18.64 -55.41 -26.73
CA HIS A 788 -19.90 -56.06 -27.08
C HIS A 788 -20.23 -55.87 -28.56
N ASN A 789 -20.76 -56.91 -29.20
CA ASN A 789 -21.13 -56.94 -30.61
C ASN A 789 -19.93 -56.58 -31.51
N ARG A 790 -18.79 -57.21 -31.20
CA ARG A 790 -17.55 -57.17 -31.99
C ARG A 790 -17.04 -58.59 -32.25
N TRP A 791 -16.21 -58.72 -33.27
CA TRP A 791 -15.46 -59.94 -33.52
C TRP A 791 -14.02 -59.59 -33.85
N PHE A 792 -13.12 -60.53 -33.63
CA PHE A 792 -11.73 -60.43 -34.01
C PHE A 792 -11.22 -61.81 -34.44
N VAL A 793 -10.14 -61.82 -35.20
CA VAL A 793 -9.51 -63.06 -35.65
C VAL A 793 -8.17 -63.24 -34.97
N LEU A 794 -7.85 -64.48 -34.63
CA LEU A 794 -6.56 -64.92 -34.13
C LEU A 794 -5.98 -65.95 -35.11
N HIS A 795 -4.68 -65.86 -35.36
CA HIS A 795 -3.96 -66.76 -36.24
C HIS A 795 -2.63 -67.17 -35.60
N ASN A 796 -2.26 -68.44 -35.72
CA ASN A 796 -0.94 -68.91 -35.31
C ASN A 796 0.05 -68.66 -36.48
N PRO A 797 1.00 -67.72 -36.37
CA PRO A 797 1.94 -67.43 -37.45
C PRO A 797 2.84 -68.64 -37.82
N GLY A 798 3.08 -69.56 -36.88
CA GLY A 798 3.81 -70.82 -37.12
C GLY A 798 2.93 -71.99 -37.58
N GLY A 799 1.61 -71.80 -37.65
CA GLY A 799 0.65 -72.81 -38.08
C GLY A 799 0.30 -72.75 -39.58
N PRO A 800 -0.61 -73.62 -40.05
CA PRO A 800 -1.12 -73.62 -41.43
C PRO A 800 -1.70 -72.25 -41.81
N ALA A 801 -1.33 -71.73 -42.98
CA ALA A 801 -1.70 -70.39 -43.43
C ALA A 801 -3.20 -70.21 -43.69
N ASP A 802 -3.89 -71.32 -43.91
CA ASP A 802 -5.31 -71.43 -44.15
C ASP A 802 -6.13 -71.59 -42.86
N ARG A 803 -5.53 -71.61 -41.65
CA ARG A 803 -6.29 -71.79 -40.40
C ARG A 803 -6.28 -70.56 -39.52
N ALA A 804 -7.44 -70.18 -38.99
CA ALA A 804 -7.58 -69.10 -38.02
C ALA A 804 -8.72 -69.38 -37.05
N ASP A 805 -8.70 -68.71 -35.90
CA ASP A 805 -9.79 -68.73 -34.93
C ASP A 805 -10.53 -67.39 -34.97
N VAL A 806 -11.81 -67.42 -35.29
CA VAL A 806 -12.67 -66.23 -35.24
C VAL A 806 -13.36 -66.18 -33.88
N VAL A 807 -13.09 -65.12 -33.14
CA VAL A 807 -13.64 -64.90 -31.80
C VAL A 807 -14.75 -63.87 -31.90
N VAL A 808 -15.97 -64.29 -31.58
CA VAL A 808 -17.16 -63.46 -31.66
C VAL A 808 -17.62 -63.10 -30.26
N LEU A 809 -17.81 -61.80 -30.00
CA LEU A 809 -18.22 -61.22 -28.73
C LEU A 809 -19.60 -60.55 -28.90
N VAL A 810 -20.64 -61.10 -28.29
CA VAL A 810 -22.02 -60.57 -28.39
C VAL A 810 -22.56 -60.16 -27.03
N GLY A 811 -23.27 -59.04 -26.97
CA GLY A 811 -24.08 -58.65 -25.82
C GLY A 811 -25.47 -59.30 -25.86
N ASP A 812 -26.24 -59.16 -24.78
CA ASP A 812 -27.65 -59.60 -24.75
C ASP A 812 -28.56 -58.86 -25.75
N ASP A 813 -28.11 -57.72 -26.28
CA ASP A 813 -28.80 -56.95 -27.32
C ASP A 813 -28.55 -57.48 -28.75
N ALA A 814 -27.73 -58.52 -28.92
CA ALA A 814 -27.48 -59.12 -30.23
C ALA A 814 -28.66 -59.99 -30.69
N GLY A 815 -29.28 -59.61 -31.81
CA GLY A 815 -30.28 -60.41 -32.54
C GLY A 815 -29.73 -61.01 -33.84
N SER A 816 -30.60 -61.67 -34.62
CA SER A 816 -30.25 -62.32 -35.90
C SER A 816 -29.53 -61.38 -36.86
N VAL A 817 -29.94 -60.11 -36.95
CA VAL A 817 -29.31 -59.08 -37.79
C VAL A 817 -27.82 -58.87 -37.48
N THR A 818 -27.42 -58.94 -36.20
CA THR A 818 -26.01 -58.80 -35.81
C THR A 818 -25.20 -60.03 -36.23
N LEU A 819 -25.78 -61.22 -36.10
CA LEU A 819 -25.12 -62.48 -36.47
C LEU A 819 -25.04 -62.65 -37.99
N GLU A 820 -26.08 -62.26 -38.74
CA GLU A 820 -26.06 -62.21 -40.20
C GLU A 820 -24.96 -61.27 -40.70
N ARG A 821 -24.87 -60.06 -40.15
CA ARG A 821 -23.77 -59.11 -40.45
C ARG A 821 -22.40 -59.71 -40.14
N PHE A 822 -22.25 -60.43 -39.02
CA PHE A 822 -20.98 -61.08 -38.70
C PHE A 822 -20.66 -62.20 -39.69
N SER A 823 -21.62 -63.04 -40.05
CA SER A 823 -21.41 -64.11 -41.04
C SER A 823 -20.96 -63.54 -42.38
N GLU A 824 -21.59 -62.44 -42.84
CA GLU A 824 -21.19 -61.71 -44.05
C GLU A 824 -19.79 -61.12 -43.91
N GLU A 825 -19.53 -60.32 -42.87
CA GLU A 825 -18.24 -59.68 -42.64
C GLU A 825 -17.09 -60.70 -42.49
N ILE A 826 -17.33 -61.80 -41.76
CA ILE A 826 -16.34 -62.86 -41.53
C ILE A 826 -16.00 -63.53 -42.86
N THR A 827 -17.02 -63.93 -43.62
CA THR A 827 -16.83 -64.62 -44.90
C THR A 827 -16.14 -63.72 -45.93
N GLU A 828 -16.45 -62.43 -45.95
CA GLU A 828 -15.86 -61.47 -46.89
C GLU A 828 -14.41 -61.08 -46.52
N SER A 829 -14.12 -60.87 -45.23
CA SER A 829 -12.89 -60.16 -44.81
C SER A 829 -11.83 -61.02 -44.13
N VAL A 830 -12.16 -62.14 -43.48
CA VAL A 830 -11.19 -62.90 -42.66
C VAL A 830 -9.99 -63.38 -43.47
N GLY A 831 -10.19 -63.86 -44.70
CA GLY A 831 -9.09 -64.29 -45.57
C GLY A 831 -8.05 -63.18 -45.80
N THR A 832 -8.52 -61.98 -46.15
CA THR A 832 -7.69 -60.79 -46.39
C THR A 832 -7.02 -60.29 -45.11
N VAL A 833 -7.75 -60.28 -43.99
CA VAL A 833 -7.23 -59.84 -42.68
C VAL A 833 -6.13 -60.78 -42.19
N VAL A 834 -6.32 -62.09 -42.28
CA VAL A 834 -5.32 -63.09 -41.88
C VAL A 834 -4.08 -63.01 -42.78
N ALA A 835 -4.24 -62.84 -44.09
CA ALA A 835 -3.12 -62.63 -45.01
C ALA A 835 -2.30 -61.39 -44.62
N THR A 836 -2.98 -60.28 -44.29
CA THR A 836 -2.33 -59.03 -43.83
C THR A 836 -1.62 -59.22 -42.50
N LEU A 837 -2.23 -59.91 -41.54
CA LEU A 837 -1.63 -60.22 -40.25
C LEU A 837 -0.35 -61.05 -40.40
N ARG A 838 -0.36 -62.07 -41.27
CA ARG A 838 0.83 -62.88 -41.55
C ARG A 838 1.97 -62.05 -42.14
N GLN A 839 1.66 -61.10 -43.04
CA GLN A 839 2.64 -60.17 -43.59
C GLN A 839 3.22 -59.25 -42.50
N GLN A 840 2.36 -58.67 -41.65
CA GLN A 840 2.79 -57.82 -40.53
C GLN A 840 3.66 -58.57 -39.51
N ALA A 841 3.37 -59.86 -39.29
CA ALA A 841 4.15 -60.74 -38.42
C ALA A 841 5.41 -61.35 -39.08
N GLY A 842 5.65 -61.08 -40.38
CA GLY A 842 6.83 -61.57 -41.10
C GLY A 842 6.81 -63.06 -41.47
N ALA A 843 5.64 -63.70 -41.57
CA ALA A 843 5.51 -65.12 -41.92
C ALA A 843 5.52 -65.34 -43.46
N PRO A 844 6.09 -66.47 -43.98
CA PRO A 844 6.17 -66.75 -45.41
C PRO A 844 4.79 -66.95 -46.08
N ALA A 845 4.64 -66.50 -47.34
CA ALA A 845 3.41 -66.56 -48.13
C ALA A 845 3.07 -67.99 -48.59
N ALA A 846 1.78 -68.35 -48.60
CA ALA A 846 1.30 -69.65 -49.07
C ALA A 846 1.25 -69.71 -50.61
N THR A 847 1.91 -70.70 -51.22
CA THR A 847 1.98 -70.89 -52.67
C THR A 847 0.78 -71.71 -53.16
N GLY A 848 -0.24 -71.05 -53.72
CA GLY A 848 -1.26 -71.69 -54.56
C GLY A 848 -0.82 -71.68 -56.03
N GLU A 849 -0.64 -72.85 -56.62
CA GLU A 849 -0.18 -73.05 -58.01
C GLU A 849 -1.29 -72.72 -59.03
N SER A 850 -0.99 -71.81 -59.96
CA SER A 850 -1.29 -72.02 -61.37
C SER A 850 -0.25 -71.32 -62.27
N PRO A 851 0.16 -71.96 -63.39
CA PRO A 851 1.41 -71.65 -64.06
C PRO A 851 1.23 -70.62 -65.20
N ASP A 852 2.09 -69.59 -65.19
CA ASP A 852 2.21 -68.61 -66.28
C ASP A 852 2.89 -69.24 -67.52
N PRO A 853 2.31 -69.18 -68.75
CA PRO A 853 2.79 -69.93 -69.92
C PRO A 853 3.84 -69.24 -70.80
N PHE A 854 4.43 -68.10 -70.42
CA PHE A 854 5.41 -67.42 -71.29
C PHE A 854 6.72 -67.08 -70.58
N GLY A 855 7.65 -68.05 -70.62
CA GLY A 855 9.04 -67.83 -70.23
C GLY A 855 9.82 -66.96 -71.23
N ARG A 856 10.80 -66.20 -70.73
CA ARG A 856 12.25 -66.51 -70.84
C ARG A 856 13.10 -65.25 -70.66
N ALA A 857 14.02 -65.37 -69.69
CA ALA A 857 15.36 -64.78 -69.55
C ALA A 857 15.71 -63.43 -70.19
N GLY A 858 16.20 -62.51 -69.35
CA GLY A 858 17.08 -61.42 -69.75
C GLY A 858 17.30 -60.42 -68.61
N GLY A 859 18.41 -60.57 -67.86
CA GLY A 859 18.80 -59.61 -66.83
C GLY A 859 19.60 -58.44 -67.40
N VAL A 860 19.12 -57.22 -67.18
CA VAL A 860 19.86 -55.95 -66.99
C VAL A 860 18.91 -55.02 -66.22
N PRO A 861 19.34 -54.28 -65.17
CA PRO A 861 18.44 -53.39 -64.44
C PRO A 861 18.28 -52.06 -65.19
N GLY A 862 17.12 -51.85 -65.80
CA GLY A 862 16.65 -50.58 -66.36
C GLY A 862 15.33 -50.19 -65.69
N GLY A 863 15.24 -48.93 -65.26
CA GLY A 863 14.20 -48.41 -64.37
C GLY A 863 12.77 -48.36 -64.92
N ASP A 864 11.83 -48.29 -64.00
CA ASP A 864 10.41 -48.03 -64.23
C ASP A 864 10.19 -46.52 -64.51
N PRO A 865 9.60 -46.16 -65.68
CA PRO A 865 9.42 -44.79 -66.16
C PRO A 865 8.19 -44.04 -65.58
N PHE A 866 7.66 -44.39 -64.41
CA PHE A 866 6.51 -43.69 -63.79
C PHE A 866 6.68 -43.20 -62.34
N ALA A 867 7.91 -43.01 -61.87
CA ALA A 867 8.14 -42.36 -60.57
C ALA A 867 8.09 -40.82 -60.67
N ALA A 868 6.97 -40.22 -60.22
CA ALA A 868 6.83 -38.79 -59.98
C ALA A 868 7.34 -38.37 -58.58
N GLN A 869 7.84 -37.14 -58.51
CA GLN A 869 8.77 -36.59 -57.51
C GLN A 869 8.20 -36.30 -56.10
N PRO A 870 9.05 -36.31 -55.05
CA PRO A 870 8.73 -35.75 -53.73
C PRO A 870 8.96 -34.22 -53.64
N PRO A 871 8.10 -33.46 -52.93
CA PRO A 871 8.24 -32.00 -52.74
C PRO A 871 9.25 -31.57 -51.63
N PRO A 872 9.69 -30.29 -51.64
CA PRO A 872 10.95 -29.82 -51.01
C PRO A 872 10.87 -29.42 -49.52
N PRO A 873 12.03 -29.26 -48.83
CA PRO A 873 12.15 -29.01 -47.39
C PRO A 873 12.00 -27.53 -46.99
N ARG A 874 11.66 -27.28 -45.71
CA ARG A 874 11.63 -25.93 -45.11
C ARG A 874 12.90 -25.62 -44.29
N PRO A 875 13.38 -24.36 -44.26
CA PRO A 875 14.72 -24.00 -43.80
C PRO A 875 14.77 -23.30 -42.42
N GLY A 876 15.95 -23.36 -41.78
CA GLY A 876 16.45 -22.24 -40.96
C GLY A 876 16.89 -22.57 -39.53
N SER A 877 18.11 -23.08 -39.35
CA SER A 877 18.86 -23.04 -38.09
C SER A 877 20.25 -22.48 -38.41
N PHE A 878 20.69 -21.43 -37.73
CA PHE A 878 22.03 -20.83 -37.89
C PHE A 878 22.71 -20.70 -36.54
N GLY A 879 23.85 -21.39 -36.40
CA GLY A 879 24.83 -21.24 -35.34
C GLY A 879 25.80 -20.06 -35.59
N PRO A 880 26.77 -19.86 -34.68
CA PRO A 880 27.50 -18.60 -34.52
C PRO A 880 28.78 -18.53 -35.39
N PRO A 881 29.32 -17.33 -35.67
CA PRO A 881 30.68 -17.19 -36.21
C PRO A 881 31.68 -16.49 -35.27
N GLN A 882 32.93 -16.97 -35.33
CA GLN A 882 34.15 -16.42 -34.75
C GLN A 882 34.81 -15.35 -35.66
N GLY A 883 35.30 -14.27 -35.04
CA GLY A 883 36.64 -13.64 -35.18
C GLY A 883 37.25 -13.23 -36.54
N GLY A 884 37.53 -11.92 -36.69
CA GLY A 884 38.52 -11.33 -37.63
C GLY A 884 38.50 -9.78 -37.67
N PRO A 885 39.60 -9.05 -37.97
CA PRO A 885 40.04 -7.88 -37.18
C PRO A 885 40.01 -6.45 -37.82
N VAL A 886 39.75 -5.46 -36.94
CA VAL A 886 40.21 -4.05 -36.76
C VAL A 886 40.49 -3.07 -37.94
N GLY A 887 39.82 -1.89 -37.91
CA GLY A 887 40.27 -0.59 -38.47
C GLY A 887 39.23 0.56 -38.31
N PRO A 888 39.59 1.84 -38.04
CA PRO A 888 38.73 2.82 -37.31
C PRO A 888 38.26 4.04 -38.17
N PRO A 889 37.76 5.16 -37.59
CA PRO A 889 36.35 5.47 -37.31
C PRO A 889 35.81 6.66 -38.15
N GLN A 890 34.49 6.81 -38.29
CA GLN A 890 33.89 8.08 -38.74
C GLN A 890 32.55 8.40 -38.07
N SER A 891 32.48 9.64 -37.60
CA SER A 891 31.44 10.34 -36.86
C SER A 891 30.29 10.85 -37.74
N GLY A 892 29.05 10.82 -37.21
CA GLY A 892 27.94 11.63 -37.73
C GLY A 892 26.57 11.28 -37.11
N PRO A 893 25.80 12.25 -36.55
CA PRO A 893 24.50 12.03 -35.89
C PRO A 893 23.34 12.11 -36.90
N PRO A 894 22.09 11.71 -36.55
CA PRO A 894 21.09 12.76 -36.28
C PRO A 894 19.87 12.43 -35.38
N GLN A 895 19.44 13.46 -34.66
CA GLN A 895 18.08 14.04 -34.51
C GLN A 895 16.81 13.15 -34.38
N ALA A 896 16.18 13.32 -33.21
CA ALA A 896 14.78 13.72 -32.94
C ALA A 896 13.67 13.59 -34.01
N GLY A 897 12.55 12.99 -33.58
CA GLY A 897 11.19 13.20 -34.12
C GLY A 897 10.16 12.18 -33.61
N PRO A 898 9.06 12.57 -32.94
CA PRO A 898 8.09 11.65 -32.34
C PRO A 898 6.91 11.34 -33.29
N PRO A 899 6.21 10.20 -33.15
CA PRO A 899 4.93 10.02 -33.84
C PRO A 899 3.76 10.48 -32.97
N GLN A 900 2.95 11.35 -33.58
CA GLN A 900 1.56 11.65 -33.23
C GLN A 900 0.67 10.40 -33.34
N GLY A 901 -0.32 10.29 -32.46
CA GLY A 901 -1.44 9.36 -32.58
C GLY A 901 -2.61 9.79 -31.70
N GLY A 902 -3.51 10.59 -32.27
CA GLY A 902 -4.79 10.98 -31.67
C GLY A 902 -5.88 9.92 -31.86
N PRO A 903 -7.06 10.11 -31.22
CA PRO A 903 -7.86 9.03 -30.64
C PRO A 903 -9.03 8.55 -31.51
N GLY A 904 -9.27 7.24 -31.52
CA GLY A 904 -10.49 6.61 -32.04
C GLY A 904 -11.56 6.44 -30.95
N GLY A 905 -12.73 7.04 -31.17
CA GLY A 905 -13.96 6.84 -30.39
C GLY A 905 -14.79 5.62 -30.86
N PRO A 906 -15.95 5.36 -30.23
CA PRO A 906 -16.39 4.04 -29.74
C PRO A 906 -17.45 3.35 -30.63
N PRO A 907 -17.79 2.07 -30.37
CA PRO A 907 -19.03 1.47 -30.86
C PRO A 907 -20.14 1.41 -29.78
N GLN A 908 -21.31 1.94 -30.14
CA GLN A 908 -22.60 1.71 -29.49
C GLN A 908 -23.13 0.30 -29.76
N ALA A 909 -23.80 -0.30 -28.76
CA ALA A 909 -24.87 -1.27 -28.97
C ALA A 909 -25.90 -1.15 -27.82
N GLY A 910 -27.17 -0.91 -28.15
CA GLY A 910 -28.32 -1.01 -27.24
C GLY A 910 -29.07 -2.35 -27.41
N PRO A 911 -30.34 -2.45 -26.97
CA PRO A 911 -30.71 -2.84 -25.61
C PRO A 911 -31.43 -4.21 -25.55
N GLY A 912 -31.28 -4.94 -24.45
CA GLY A 912 -32.03 -6.17 -24.16
C GLY A 912 -32.48 -6.21 -22.70
N GLY A 913 -33.79 -6.34 -22.47
CA GLY A 913 -34.44 -6.34 -21.16
C GLY A 913 -34.19 -7.59 -20.29
N PRO A 914 -34.73 -7.61 -19.05
CA PRO A 914 -34.19 -8.39 -17.94
C PRO A 914 -34.92 -9.72 -17.70
N PRO A 915 -34.30 -10.63 -16.92
CA PRO A 915 -35.08 -11.49 -16.05
C PRO A 915 -34.62 -11.50 -14.58
N ARG A 916 -35.60 -11.17 -13.72
CA ARG A 916 -36.00 -11.79 -12.43
C ARG A 916 -34.98 -11.99 -11.29
N ASP A 917 -35.17 -11.15 -10.28
CA ASP A 917 -35.26 -11.40 -8.83
C ASP A 917 -34.66 -12.69 -8.27
N TYR A 918 -33.68 -12.51 -7.39
CA TYR A 918 -33.37 -13.45 -6.30
C TYR A 918 -33.25 -12.67 -4.98
N ASN A 919 -34.14 -12.96 -4.05
CA ASN A 919 -34.26 -12.37 -2.71
C ASN A 919 -33.57 -13.29 -1.69
N PRO A 920 -32.53 -12.84 -0.96
CA PRO A 920 -31.84 -13.67 0.03
C PRO A 920 -32.37 -13.38 1.45
N PHE A 921 -33.60 -13.81 1.72
CA PHE A 921 -34.11 -14.02 3.08
C PHE A 921 -35.06 -15.22 3.04
N ASP A 922 -34.48 -16.42 2.94
CA ASP A 922 -35.12 -17.66 3.39
C ASP A 922 -33.99 -18.62 3.83
N ASN A 923 -34.05 -18.95 5.12
CA ASN A 923 -33.15 -19.73 6.00
C ASN A 923 -31.91 -19.04 6.57
#